data_AF-A0A498J9S1-F1
#
_entry.id   AF-A0A498J9S1-F1
#
_cell.length_a   1.000
_cell.length_b   1.000
_cell.length_c   1.000
_cell.angle_alpha   90.00
_cell.angle_beta   90.00
_cell.angle_gamma   90.00
#
_symmetry.space_group_name_H-M   'P 1'
#
loop_
_entity.id
_entity.type
_entity.pdbx_description
1 polymer ?
#
loop_
_entity_poly.entity_id
_entity_poly.type
_entity_poly.pdbx_seq_one_letter_code
_entity_poly.pdbx_strand_id
1 'polypeptide(L)'
;MEGWDPNTKSTLTQIPLLTTKAGPRDGAAWTQRLKEEYKALIAYTQMNKSNDNDWFRISAANPEGTRWTGKCWYVHNLLKYEFDLQFDIPITYPATAPELELPQLDGKTQKMYRGGKICLTVHFKPLWAKNCPRFGIAHALCLGLAPWLAAEIPILVDSGMPVPNAAENTVGKVLLKGRGLFTTETWFWICIGALFGFSILFNLLFVAALTFLDPIVDNKTLIDNDDAENKSKRLSNPEGTDMQVRNQAKKGMVLPFEPLSLAFNHMNYYVDMPPVSNFASIFFDMLTSRNQRRTVVCTIHQPSIDIFEAFDELFLMKRGGRVIYAGPLGDRSHKLVEYFEAIPGVPKIKEGYNPATWMLDVSSAAIEAQNDIDFAEIFANSDLYRRNQELIKELSMPQQGSKDLYFPTQFSQSFLTQCKACFWKQHWSYWRNSQYNAIRFFMTVSVGIIFGIIFWNKGKKMNTQQDIMNLLGAGYGAVLFLGAGNASAVQSVIAVERTVFYRERAAGMYSELPYAFSQVAIETLYVLIQTFAYSLILYGMIGFNWKVDKFLYFYYFIFMCFTYFSMYGMMAVALTPGPQIAAIVMGFFMSFWNLFSGFLVPRTLIPIWWRWYYWGSPIAWTIYGLFASQMGDVKTLVEIPGEKSKPVNQFLKDYLGFEEDFVIPVVFAHVGWVLLFFFLFAYGIKYLNFQRR
;
A
#
# COMPACT_ATOMS: atom_id res chain seq x y z
N MET A 1 34.03 -52.75 -10.44
CA MET A 1 33.25 -51.50 -10.38
C MET A 1 33.07 -51.02 -8.94
N GLU A 2 34.00 -51.35 -8.02
CA GLU A 2 33.89 -51.01 -6.58
C GLU A 2 34.70 -49.76 -6.17
N GLY A 3 35.50 -49.18 -7.06
CA GLY A 3 36.30 -47.98 -6.79
C GLY A 3 35.93 -46.77 -7.63
N TRP A 4 34.69 -46.69 -8.12
CA TRP A 4 34.23 -45.59 -8.99
C TRP A 4 33.35 -44.63 -8.23
N ASP A 5 33.37 -43.36 -8.61
CA ASP A 5 32.42 -42.41 -8.03
C ASP A 5 30.98 -42.86 -8.35
N PRO A 6 30.04 -42.69 -7.40
CA PRO A 6 28.67 -43.16 -7.55
C PRO A 6 27.95 -42.60 -8.79
N ASN A 7 28.29 -41.37 -9.20
CA ASN A 7 27.64 -40.69 -10.32
C ASN A 7 28.08 -41.26 -11.67
N THR A 8 29.38 -41.54 -11.86
CA THR A 8 29.87 -42.21 -13.08
C THR A 8 29.32 -43.63 -13.20
N LYS A 9 29.21 -44.36 -12.07
CA LYS A 9 28.63 -45.70 -12.06
C LYS A 9 27.15 -45.69 -12.43
N SER A 10 26.37 -44.77 -11.85
CA SER A 10 24.94 -44.58 -12.18
C SER A 10 24.76 -44.20 -13.65
N THR A 11 25.53 -43.24 -14.13
CA THR A 11 25.53 -42.76 -15.53
C THR A 11 25.86 -43.88 -16.50
N LEU A 12 26.93 -44.66 -16.23
CA LEU A 12 27.34 -45.77 -17.10
C LEU A 12 26.25 -46.86 -17.22
N THR A 13 25.54 -47.18 -16.12
CA THR A 13 24.49 -48.20 -16.14
C THR A 13 23.27 -47.83 -16.97
N GLN A 14 23.08 -46.53 -17.24
CA GLN A 14 21.95 -46.01 -18.01
C GLN A 14 22.26 -45.86 -19.51
N ILE A 15 23.53 -45.92 -19.91
CA ILE A 15 23.92 -45.91 -21.32
C ILE A 15 23.62 -47.30 -21.94
N PRO A 16 22.86 -47.37 -23.05
CA PRO A 16 22.58 -48.64 -23.72
C PRO A 16 23.87 -49.36 -24.16
N LEU A 17 24.00 -50.63 -23.79
CA LEU A 17 25.10 -51.50 -24.24
C LEU A 17 24.88 -51.96 -25.69
N LEU A 18 25.97 -52.05 -26.43
CA LEU A 18 25.95 -52.43 -27.84
C LEU A 18 26.05 -53.96 -28.00
N THR A 19 25.48 -54.49 -29.07
CA THR A 19 25.39 -55.94 -29.31
C THR A 19 26.15 -56.39 -30.56
N THR A 20 26.25 -55.51 -31.56
CA THR A 20 26.84 -55.86 -32.86
C THR A 20 28.36 -55.76 -32.82
N LYS A 21 29.10 -56.86 -33.02
CA LYS A 21 30.57 -56.83 -33.14
C LYS A 21 30.98 -56.57 -34.60
N ALA A 22 31.01 -55.29 -34.99
CA ALA A 22 31.41 -54.86 -36.32
C ALA A 22 32.26 -53.59 -36.28
N GLY A 23 33.27 -53.52 -37.13
CA GLY A 23 34.11 -52.35 -37.38
C GLY A 23 33.89 -51.78 -38.78
N PRO A 24 34.57 -50.68 -39.13
CA PRO A 24 34.38 -49.96 -40.39
C PRO A 24 34.50 -50.78 -41.69
N ARG A 25 35.16 -51.95 -41.64
CA ARG A 25 35.36 -52.84 -42.81
C ARG A 25 34.24 -53.86 -43.02
N ASP A 26 33.32 -54.00 -42.08
CA ASP A 26 32.32 -55.08 -42.08
C ASP A 26 31.01 -54.72 -42.83
N GLY A 27 31.05 -53.68 -43.68
CA GLY A 27 29.96 -53.30 -44.59
C GLY A 27 28.61 -53.11 -43.89
N ALA A 28 27.62 -53.94 -44.23
CA ALA A 28 26.27 -53.84 -43.67
C ALA A 28 26.22 -54.05 -42.13
N ALA A 29 27.13 -54.85 -41.58
CA ALA A 29 27.21 -55.05 -40.13
C ALA A 29 27.72 -53.79 -39.41
N TRP A 30 28.58 -52.99 -40.05
CA TRP A 30 28.99 -51.68 -39.56
C TRP A 30 27.82 -50.70 -39.52
N THR A 31 26.98 -50.67 -40.56
CA THR A 31 25.79 -49.81 -40.58
C THR A 31 24.83 -50.14 -39.42
N GLN A 32 24.69 -51.42 -39.09
CA GLN A 32 23.88 -51.86 -37.94
C GLN A 32 24.52 -51.42 -36.61
N ARG A 33 25.83 -51.58 -36.46
CA ARG A 33 26.58 -51.10 -35.29
C ARG A 33 26.49 -49.58 -35.13
N LEU A 34 26.61 -48.82 -36.21
CA LEU A 34 26.54 -47.36 -36.20
C LEU A 34 25.17 -46.85 -35.70
N LYS A 35 24.07 -47.55 -36.04
CA LYS A 35 22.75 -47.25 -35.47
C LYS A 35 22.70 -47.45 -33.95
N GLU A 36 23.35 -48.50 -33.43
CA GLU A 36 23.47 -48.72 -31.98
C GLU A 36 24.29 -47.60 -31.31
N GLU A 37 25.37 -47.13 -31.95
CA GLU A 37 26.18 -46.00 -31.47
C GLU A 37 25.36 -44.71 -31.36
N TYR A 38 24.58 -44.36 -32.40
CA TYR A 38 23.68 -43.20 -32.37
C TYR A 38 22.63 -43.31 -31.27
N LYS A 39 22.04 -44.50 -31.08
CA LYS A 39 21.04 -44.73 -30.02
C LYS A 39 21.65 -44.53 -28.63
N ALA A 40 22.86 -45.03 -28.40
CA ALA A 40 23.57 -44.85 -27.14
C ALA A 40 23.94 -43.38 -26.89
N LEU A 41 24.39 -42.65 -27.92
CA LEU A 41 24.71 -41.22 -27.83
C LEU A 41 23.47 -40.37 -27.54
N ILE A 42 22.35 -40.62 -28.22
CA ILE A 42 21.09 -39.90 -27.98
C ILE A 42 20.63 -40.09 -26.54
N ALA A 43 20.64 -41.33 -26.05
CA ALA A 43 20.28 -41.63 -24.66
C ALA A 43 21.20 -40.89 -23.68
N TYR A 44 22.51 -40.89 -23.93
CA TYR A 44 23.47 -40.20 -23.07
C TYR A 44 23.26 -38.67 -23.06
N THR A 45 23.03 -38.06 -24.22
CA THR A 45 22.74 -36.63 -24.33
C THR A 45 21.40 -36.25 -23.69
N GLN A 46 20.35 -37.07 -23.84
CA GLN A 46 19.05 -36.83 -23.19
C GLN A 46 19.16 -36.85 -21.66
N MET A 47 19.91 -37.83 -21.12
CA MET A 47 20.16 -37.94 -19.69
C MET A 47 20.98 -36.76 -19.15
N ASN A 48 22.00 -36.32 -19.89
CA ASN A 48 22.77 -35.13 -19.52
C ASN A 48 21.88 -33.87 -19.47
N LYS A 49 20.96 -33.71 -20.42
CA LYS A 49 20.01 -32.59 -20.45
C LYS A 49 18.98 -32.65 -19.34
N SER A 50 18.47 -33.83 -18.98
CA SER A 50 17.51 -33.96 -17.88
C SER A 50 18.13 -33.65 -16.51
N ASN A 51 19.44 -33.86 -16.38
CA ASN A 51 20.21 -33.57 -15.17
C ASN A 51 20.89 -32.19 -15.18
N ASP A 52 20.55 -31.33 -16.14
CA ASP A 52 21.15 -29.99 -16.35
C ASP A 52 22.69 -30.01 -16.43
N ASN A 53 23.24 -31.08 -16.98
CA ASN A 53 24.67 -31.34 -17.10
C ASN A 53 25.05 -31.59 -18.57
N ASP A 54 24.59 -30.71 -19.47
CA ASP A 54 24.94 -30.77 -20.89
C ASP A 54 26.38 -30.25 -21.11
N TRP A 55 27.26 -31.08 -21.68
CA TRP A 55 28.70 -30.80 -21.75
C TRP A 55 29.35 -31.12 -23.11
N PHE A 56 28.62 -31.68 -24.07
CA PHE A 56 29.17 -31.95 -25.41
C PHE A 56 28.11 -32.01 -26.52
N ARG A 57 28.56 -31.82 -27.75
CA ARG A 57 27.78 -32.00 -28.98
C ARG A 57 28.67 -32.54 -30.08
N ILE A 58 28.39 -33.74 -30.58
CA ILE A 58 29.15 -34.38 -31.65
C ILE A 58 28.25 -34.92 -32.76
N SER A 59 28.81 -35.07 -33.96
CA SER A 59 28.19 -35.68 -35.13
C SER A 59 29.24 -36.39 -35.98
N ALA A 60 28.82 -37.40 -36.75
CA ALA A 60 29.69 -37.98 -37.76
C ALA A 60 30.03 -36.92 -38.82
N ALA A 61 31.31 -36.75 -39.11
CA ALA A 61 31.84 -35.83 -40.12
C ALA A 61 31.73 -36.40 -41.54
N ASN A 62 31.52 -37.72 -41.67
CA ASN A 62 31.32 -38.40 -42.94
C ASN A 62 30.10 -39.34 -42.89
N PRO A 63 29.47 -39.63 -44.05
CA PRO A 63 28.30 -40.51 -44.12
C PRO A 63 28.56 -41.94 -43.61
N GLU A 64 29.82 -42.39 -43.67
CA GLU A 64 30.26 -43.72 -43.22
C GLU A 64 30.37 -43.83 -41.70
N GLY A 65 30.32 -42.72 -40.95
CA GLY A 65 30.39 -42.74 -39.49
C GLY A 65 31.76 -43.12 -38.92
N THR A 66 32.82 -43.06 -39.73
CA THR A 66 34.19 -43.43 -39.34
C THR A 66 34.99 -42.25 -38.81
N ARG A 67 34.53 -41.01 -39.02
CA ARG A 67 35.11 -39.80 -38.45
C ARG A 67 34.04 -38.99 -37.74
N TRP A 68 34.37 -38.45 -36.57
CA TRP A 68 33.45 -37.67 -35.73
C TRP A 68 34.07 -36.34 -35.36
N THR A 69 33.25 -35.30 -35.36
CA THR A 69 33.63 -33.95 -34.97
C THR A 69 32.54 -33.30 -34.14
N GLY A 70 32.92 -32.31 -33.35
CA GLY A 70 32.00 -31.57 -32.52
C GLY A 70 32.71 -30.69 -31.51
N LYS A 71 32.01 -30.40 -30.42
CA LYS A 71 32.51 -29.57 -29.33
C LYS A 71 32.20 -30.18 -27.99
N CYS A 72 33.07 -29.96 -27.01
CA CYS A 72 32.81 -30.24 -25.61
C CYS A 72 33.16 -29.01 -24.77
N TRP A 73 32.55 -28.89 -23.59
CA TRP A 73 32.81 -27.77 -22.69
C TRP A 73 32.78 -28.20 -21.23
N TYR A 74 33.43 -27.39 -20.39
CA TYR A 74 33.43 -27.55 -18.95
C TYR A 74 33.22 -26.19 -18.28
N VAL A 75 32.44 -26.16 -17.20
CA VAL A 75 32.16 -24.93 -16.45
C VAL A 75 33.01 -24.92 -15.18
N HIS A 76 33.87 -23.91 -15.05
CA HIS A 76 34.70 -23.70 -13.87
C HIS A 76 34.72 -22.21 -13.53
N ASN A 77 34.64 -21.84 -12.25
CA ASN A 77 34.56 -20.43 -11.79
C ASN A 77 33.49 -19.59 -12.53
N LEU A 78 32.30 -20.17 -12.77
CA LEU A 78 31.18 -19.55 -13.50
C LEU A 78 31.51 -19.11 -14.95
N LEU A 79 32.60 -19.65 -15.52
CA LEU A 79 33.00 -19.48 -16.91
C LEU A 79 32.89 -20.81 -17.65
N LYS A 80 32.31 -20.76 -18.85
CA LYS A 80 32.23 -21.90 -19.77
C LYS A 80 33.50 -21.91 -20.63
N TYR A 81 34.26 -23.00 -20.59
CA TYR A 81 35.42 -23.27 -21.43
C TYR A 81 35.04 -24.27 -22.51
N GLU A 82 35.22 -23.92 -23.79
CA GLU A 82 34.75 -24.71 -24.93
C GLU A 82 35.91 -25.16 -25.83
N PHE A 83 35.91 -26.44 -26.20
CA PHE A 83 36.96 -27.11 -26.98
C PHE A 83 36.36 -27.81 -28.20
N ASP A 84 37.14 -27.86 -29.29
CA ASP A 84 36.77 -28.71 -30.42
C ASP A 84 37.18 -30.16 -30.11
N LEU A 85 36.28 -31.08 -30.41
CA LEU A 85 36.45 -32.51 -30.20
C LEU A 85 36.41 -33.21 -31.55
N GLN A 86 37.44 -33.99 -31.85
CA GLN A 86 37.48 -34.82 -33.06
C GLN A 86 38.06 -36.20 -32.76
N PHE A 87 37.64 -37.21 -33.50
CA PHE A 87 38.24 -38.55 -33.43
C PHE A 87 37.87 -39.40 -34.64
N ASP A 88 38.76 -40.32 -34.98
CA ASP A 88 38.53 -41.35 -35.99
C ASP A 88 38.25 -42.70 -35.32
N ILE A 89 37.36 -43.48 -35.93
CA ILE A 89 37.09 -44.86 -35.53
C ILE A 89 38.22 -45.74 -36.09
N PRO A 90 38.98 -46.43 -35.25
CA PRO A 90 40.08 -47.26 -35.71
C PRO A 90 39.56 -48.43 -36.54
N ILE A 91 40.37 -48.91 -37.48
CA ILE A 91 40.04 -50.05 -38.33
C ILE A 91 39.74 -51.31 -37.51
N THR A 92 40.38 -51.44 -36.34
CA THR A 92 40.22 -52.55 -35.40
C THR A 92 39.08 -52.35 -34.39
N TYR A 93 38.22 -51.35 -34.58
CA TYR A 93 37.04 -51.14 -33.74
C TYR A 93 36.06 -52.33 -33.85
N PRO A 94 35.37 -52.74 -32.76
CA PRO A 94 35.41 -52.21 -31.39
C PRO A 94 36.54 -52.79 -30.50
N ALA A 95 37.47 -53.58 -31.05
CA ALA A 95 38.57 -54.17 -30.26
C ALA A 95 39.52 -53.10 -29.71
N THR A 96 39.72 -52.01 -30.45
CA THR A 96 40.44 -50.82 -30.02
C THR A 96 39.47 -49.65 -29.82
N ALA A 97 39.59 -48.93 -28.71
CA ALA A 97 38.82 -47.71 -28.45
C ALA A 97 39.26 -46.57 -29.40
N PRO A 98 38.36 -45.65 -29.78
CA PRO A 98 38.75 -44.45 -30.52
C PRO A 98 39.65 -43.55 -29.65
N GLU A 99 40.56 -42.82 -30.27
CA GLU A 99 41.39 -41.82 -29.58
C GLU A 99 40.71 -40.46 -29.69
N LEU A 100 40.29 -39.90 -28.55
CA LEU A 100 39.60 -38.61 -28.49
C LEU A 100 40.62 -37.48 -28.55
N GLU A 101 40.52 -36.60 -29.53
CA GLU A 101 41.42 -35.47 -29.73
C GLU A 101 40.77 -34.15 -29.32
N LEU A 102 41.51 -33.36 -28.54
CA LEU A 102 41.22 -31.95 -28.25
C LEU A 102 42.39 -31.11 -28.82
N PRO A 103 42.35 -30.72 -30.10
CA PRO A 103 43.49 -30.13 -30.80
C PRO A 103 44.07 -28.89 -30.11
N GLN A 104 43.23 -28.10 -29.42
CA GLN A 104 43.68 -26.88 -28.74
C GLN A 104 44.49 -27.13 -27.45
N LEU A 105 44.52 -28.38 -26.98
CA LEU A 105 45.20 -28.80 -25.75
C LEU A 105 46.44 -29.67 -26.03
N ASP A 106 46.82 -29.84 -27.30
CA ASP A 106 48.03 -30.58 -27.67
C ASP A 106 49.29 -29.99 -27.02
N GLY A 107 50.06 -30.85 -26.35
CA GLY A 107 51.28 -30.48 -25.63
C GLY A 107 51.08 -29.63 -24.37
N LYS A 108 49.82 -29.33 -23.95
CA LYS A 108 49.54 -28.48 -22.78
C LYS A 108 49.40 -29.24 -21.47
N THR A 109 49.21 -30.56 -21.49
CA THR A 109 49.10 -31.40 -20.29
C THR A 109 49.97 -32.65 -20.42
N GLN A 110 50.54 -33.12 -19.30
CA GLN A 110 51.31 -34.37 -19.28
C GLN A 110 50.45 -35.63 -19.48
N LYS A 111 49.12 -35.51 -19.32
CA LYS A 111 48.15 -36.61 -19.49
C LYS A 111 47.61 -36.73 -20.92
N MET A 112 48.12 -35.93 -21.86
CA MET A 112 47.82 -36.02 -23.29
C MET A 112 49.03 -36.50 -24.08
N TYR A 113 48.80 -37.29 -25.13
CA TYR A 113 49.83 -37.66 -26.10
C TYR A 113 50.07 -36.57 -27.14
N ARG A 114 51.21 -36.65 -27.84
CA ARG A 114 51.55 -35.80 -28.99
C ARG A 114 50.44 -35.91 -30.06
N GLY A 115 49.79 -34.78 -30.38
CA GLY A 115 48.60 -34.70 -31.23
C GLY A 115 47.29 -34.43 -30.46
N GLY A 116 47.32 -34.02 -29.19
CA GLY A 116 46.12 -33.64 -28.42
C GLY A 116 45.20 -34.80 -28.04
N LYS A 117 45.71 -36.02 -28.09
CA LYS A 117 44.96 -37.27 -27.87
C LYS A 117 44.86 -37.62 -26.40
N ILE A 118 43.66 -37.92 -25.93
CA ILE A 118 43.41 -38.42 -24.58
C ILE A 118 43.87 -39.88 -24.49
N CYS A 119 44.69 -40.17 -23.47
CA CYS A 119 45.23 -41.51 -23.22
C CYS A 119 44.15 -42.51 -22.75
N LEU A 120 43.35 -43.00 -23.69
CA LEU A 120 42.40 -44.10 -23.46
C LEU A 120 43.10 -45.48 -23.47
N THR A 121 44.34 -45.55 -23.96
CA THR A 121 45.07 -46.79 -24.22
C THR A 121 45.91 -47.30 -23.05
N VAL A 122 46.17 -46.49 -22.01
CA VAL A 122 46.90 -46.95 -20.81
C VAL A 122 45.96 -47.15 -19.62
N HIS A 123 45.13 -46.17 -19.28
CA HIS A 123 44.23 -46.28 -18.12
C HIS A 123 42.91 -47.02 -18.42
N PHE A 124 42.44 -46.96 -19.66
CA PHE A 124 41.10 -47.47 -20.04
C PHE A 124 41.15 -48.75 -20.90
N LYS A 125 42.31 -49.14 -21.44
CA LYS A 125 42.49 -50.34 -22.28
C LYS A 125 42.07 -51.67 -21.62
N PRO A 126 42.43 -51.99 -20.36
CA PRO A 126 42.00 -53.23 -19.73
C PRO A 126 40.47 -53.33 -19.59
N LEU A 127 39.83 -52.18 -19.33
CA LEU A 127 38.39 -52.08 -19.12
C LEU A 127 37.62 -52.15 -20.44
N TRP A 128 38.10 -51.45 -21.48
CA TRP A 128 37.54 -51.50 -22.82
C TRP A 128 37.62 -52.93 -23.40
N ALA A 129 38.78 -53.57 -23.26
CA ALA A 129 38.99 -54.95 -23.73
C ALA A 129 38.02 -55.94 -23.07
N LYS A 130 37.78 -55.82 -21.75
CA LYS A 130 36.85 -56.70 -21.02
C LYS A 130 35.38 -56.52 -21.43
N ASN A 131 35.01 -55.36 -21.96
CA ASN A 131 33.64 -55.03 -22.33
C ASN A 131 33.44 -54.91 -23.85
N CYS A 132 34.41 -55.31 -24.66
CA CYS A 132 34.25 -55.41 -26.11
C CYS A 132 33.35 -56.62 -26.45
N PRO A 133 32.33 -56.51 -27.32
CA PRO A 133 31.95 -55.36 -28.17
C PRO A 133 30.92 -54.41 -27.53
N ARG A 134 30.55 -54.59 -26.27
CA ARG A 134 29.44 -53.87 -25.62
C ARG A 134 29.64 -52.37 -25.44
N PHE A 135 30.89 -51.91 -25.34
CA PHE A 135 31.21 -50.49 -25.22
C PHE A 135 31.31 -49.82 -26.59
N GLY A 136 30.91 -48.55 -26.62
CA GLY A 136 30.85 -47.71 -27.81
C GLY A 136 31.27 -46.26 -27.56
N ILE A 137 30.97 -45.35 -28.49
CA ILE A 137 31.40 -43.94 -28.45
C ILE A 137 30.90 -43.24 -27.17
N ALA A 138 29.63 -43.43 -26.80
CA ALA A 138 29.07 -42.85 -25.57
C ALA A 138 29.83 -43.29 -24.31
N HIS A 139 30.33 -44.53 -24.28
CA HIS A 139 31.11 -45.07 -23.17
C HIS A 139 32.52 -44.48 -23.14
N ALA A 140 33.14 -44.25 -24.30
CA ALA A 140 34.43 -43.57 -24.40
C ALA A 140 34.33 -42.10 -23.93
N LEU A 141 33.24 -41.40 -24.24
CA LEU A 141 32.99 -40.03 -23.75
C LEU A 141 32.74 -40.00 -22.24
N CYS A 142 31.89 -40.89 -21.73
CA CYS A 142 31.52 -40.98 -20.31
C CYS A 142 32.70 -41.36 -19.41
N LEU A 143 33.51 -42.34 -19.80
CA LEU A 143 34.59 -42.89 -18.96
C LEU A 143 35.96 -42.30 -19.27
N GLY A 144 36.10 -41.71 -20.45
CA GLY A 144 37.36 -41.12 -20.92
C GLY A 144 37.36 -39.61 -20.80
N LEU A 145 36.55 -38.94 -21.61
CA LEU A 145 36.58 -37.49 -21.77
C LEU A 145 35.97 -36.74 -20.58
N ALA A 146 34.83 -37.16 -20.05
CA ALA A 146 34.15 -36.44 -18.96
C ALA A 146 35.00 -36.37 -17.67
N PRO A 147 35.59 -37.47 -17.17
CA PRO A 147 36.43 -37.42 -15.97
C PRO A 147 37.74 -36.67 -16.23
N TRP A 148 38.25 -36.72 -17.46
CA TRP A 148 39.43 -35.96 -17.86
C TRP A 148 39.16 -34.45 -17.82
N LEU A 149 38.04 -33.98 -18.39
CA LEU A 149 37.64 -32.58 -18.33
C LEU A 149 37.46 -32.10 -16.88
N ALA A 150 36.85 -32.93 -16.03
CA ALA A 150 36.64 -32.62 -14.62
C ALA A 150 37.94 -32.50 -13.81
N ALA A 151 38.97 -33.26 -14.17
CA ALA A 151 40.26 -33.25 -13.48
C ALA A 151 41.22 -32.19 -14.02
N GLU A 152 41.35 -32.06 -15.34
CA GLU A 152 42.42 -31.26 -15.96
C GLU A 152 42.02 -29.80 -16.21
N ILE A 153 40.75 -29.51 -16.54
CA ILE A 153 40.35 -28.13 -16.86
C ILE A 153 40.49 -27.20 -15.65
N PRO A 154 40.04 -27.54 -14.43
CA PRO A 154 40.29 -26.70 -13.25
C PRO A 154 41.77 -26.40 -13.04
N ILE A 155 42.63 -27.43 -13.13
CA ILE A 155 44.08 -27.29 -12.95
C ILE A 155 44.69 -26.37 -14.01
N LEU A 156 44.29 -26.53 -15.28
CA LEU A 156 44.75 -25.69 -16.37
C LEU A 156 44.34 -24.22 -16.17
N VAL A 157 43.09 -23.98 -15.75
CA VAL A 157 42.58 -22.63 -15.48
C VAL A 157 43.31 -21.99 -14.30
N ASP A 158 43.43 -22.71 -13.17
CA ASP A 158 44.07 -22.20 -11.96
C ASP A 158 45.58 -21.97 -12.13
N SER A 159 46.22 -22.71 -13.02
CA SER A 159 47.64 -22.53 -13.39
C SER A 159 47.89 -21.35 -14.34
N GLY A 160 46.85 -20.64 -14.78
CA GLY A 160 46.96 -19.47 -15.66
C GLY A 160 47.26 -19.79 -17.13
N MET A 161 47.08 -21.05 -17.56
CA MET A 161 47.31 -21.44 -18.95
C MET A 161 46.21 -20.88 -19.87
N PRO A 162 46.54 -20.40 -21.08
CA PRO A 162 45.54 -19.91 -22.03
C PRO A 162 44.70 -21.07 -22.57
N VAL A 163 43.48 -21.19 -22.04
CA VAL A 163 42.42 -22.11 -22.46
C VAL A 163 41.51 -21.36 -23.47
N PRO A 164 41.19 -21.94 -24.65
CA PRO A 164 40.34 -21.28 -25.64
C PRO A 164 38.92 -21.00 -25.12
N ASN A 165 38.39 -19.84 -25.50
CA ASN A 165 37.00 -19.41 -25.32
C ASN A 165 36.45 -19.58 -23.90
N ALA A 166 36.89 -18.73 -22.97
CA ALA A 166 35.92 -18.18 -22.04
C ALA A 166 34.94 -17.36 -22.89
N ALA A 167 33.69 -17.80 -23.03
CA ALA A 167 32.66 -16.90 -23.54
C ALA A 167 32.77 -15.59 -22.72
N GLU A 168 32.98 -14.45 -23.37
CA GLU A 168 33.37 -13.15 -22.75
C GLU A 168 32.42 -12.63 -21.65
N ASN A 169 31.34 -13.35 -21.38
CA ASN A 169 30.33 -13.00 -20.41
C ASN A 169 30.23 -14.09 -19.35
N THR A 170 30.68 -13.79 -18.13
CA THR A 170 30.28 -14.55 -16.94
C THR A 170 28.76 -14.58 -16.85
N VAL A 171 28.20 -15.59 -16.19
CA VAL A 171 26.75 -15.66 -15.93
C VAL A 171 26.23 -14.32 -15.34
N GLY A 172 27.00 -13.71 -14.44
CA GLY A 172 26.69 -12.38 -13.89
C GLY A 172 26.61 -11.27 -14.94
N LYS A 173 27.58 -11.19 -15.88
CA LYS A 173 27.55 -10.21 -16.97
C LYS A 173 26.40 -10.46 -17.95
N VAL A 174 26.09 -11.73 -18.25
CA VAL A 174 24.92 -12.09 -19.07
C VAL A 174 23.63 -11.64 -18.38
N LEU A 175 23.50 -11.86 -17.07
CA LEU A 175 22.33 -11.46 -16.29
C LEU A 175 22.17 -9.94 -16.22
N LEU A 176 23.26 -9.21 -15.91
CA LEU A 176 23.26 -7.75 -15.86
C LEU A 176 22.90 -7.15 -17.21
N LYS A 177 23.52 -7.64 -18.30
CA LYS A 177 23.21 -7.22 -19.66
C LYS A 177 21.78 -7.56 -20.06
N GLY A 178 21.28 -8.73 -19.66
CA GLY A 178 19.91 -9.16 -19.87
C GLY A 178 18.86 -8.31 -19.14
N ARG A 179 19.27 -7.60 -18.07
CA ARG A 179 18.43 -6.62 -17.36
C ARG A 179 18.73 -5.16 -17.71
N GLY A 180 19.59 -4.91 -18.68
CA GLY A 180 20.00 -3.56 -19.07
C GLY A 180 20.84 -2.82 -18.02
N LEU A 181 21.43 -3.55 -17.06
CA LEU A 181 22.32 -3.01 -16.04
C LEU A 181 23.75 -2.96 -16.55
N PHE A 182 24.52 -1.96 -16.09
CA PHE A 182 25.91 -1.81 -16.47
C PHE A 182 26.77 -2.97 -15.95
N THR A 183 27.68 -3.47 -16.79
CA THR A 183 28.52 -4.63 -16.50
C THR A 183 29.92 -4.27 -15.98
N THR A 184 30.24 -2.97 -15.87
CA THR A 184 31.54 -2.49 -15.39
C THR A 184 31.49 -2.09 -13.92
N GLU A 185 32.56 -2.42 -13.20
CA GLU A 185 32.69 -2.16 -11.76
C GLU A 185 32.69 -0.67 -11.41
N THR A 186 33.06 0.20 -12.34
CA THR A 186 33.01 1.66 -12.16
C THR A 186 31.63 2.18 -11.78
N TRP A 187 30.55 1.58 -12.31
CA TRP A 187 29.19 1.99 -12.00
C TRP A 187 28.79 1.69 -10.55
N PHE A 188 29.40 0.68 -9.93
CA PHE A 188 29.18 0.39 -8.51
C PHE A 188 29.64 1.56 -7.63
N TRP A 189 30.85 2.07 -7.87
CA TRP A 189 31.39 3.22 -7.12
C TRP A 189 30.66 4.52 -7.44
N ILE A 190 30.21 4.71 -8.69
CA ILE A 190 29.35 5.83 -9.07
C ILE A 190 28.03 5.78 -8.29
N CYS A 191 27.42 4.61 -8.13
CA CYS A 191 26.21 4.46 -7.33
C CYS A 191 26.44 4.82 -5.86
N ILE A 192 27.55 4.39 -5.24
CA ILE A 192 27.90 4.77 -3.86
C ILE A 192 28.05 6.29 -3.74
N GLY A 193 28.83 6.90 -4.63
CA GLY A 193 29.04 8.35 -4.65
C GLY A 193 27.73 9.12 -4.85
N ALA A 194 26.87 8.65 -5.76
CA ALA A 194 25.56 9.25 -6.01
C ALA A 194 24.63 9.14 -4.79
N LEU A 195 24.58 7.99 -4.11
CA LEU A 195 23.78 7.81 -2.89
C LEU A 195 24.26 8.71 -1.75
N PHE A 196 25.57 8.85 -1.57
CA PHE A 196 26.15 9.77 -0.60
C PHE A 196 25.83 11.24 -0.96
N GLY A 197 25.94 11.59 -2.25
CA GLY A 197 25.56 12.91 -2.77
C GLY A 197 24.09 13.24 -2.54
N PHE A 198 23.17 12.30 -2.82
CA PHE A 198 21.75 12.48 -2.53
C PHE A 198 21.48 12.62 -1.03
N SER A 199 22.17 11.88 -0.17
CA SER A 199 22.05 12.03 1.28
C SER A 199 22.43 13.44 1.73
N ILE A 200 23.56 13.97 1.27
CA ILE A 200 23.97 15.35 1.57
C ILE A 200 22.95 16.34 1.01
N LEU A 201 22.55 16.19 -0.25
CA LEU A 201 21.60 17.08 -0.91
C LEU A 201 20.27 17.16 -0.16
N PHE A 202 19.68 16.01 0.20
CA PHE A 202 18.40 15.99 0.92
C PHE A 202 18.52 16.57 2.33
N ASN A 203 19.64 16.34 3.04
CA ASN A 203 19.88 16.97 4.34
C ASN A 203 20.04 18.49 4.22
N LEU A 204 20.76 18.99 3.21
CA LEU A 204 20.90 20.42 2.96
C LEU A 204 19.57 21.06 2.57
N LEU A 205 18.79 20.42 1.69
CA LEU A 205 17.46 20.88 1.32
C LEU A 205 16.51 20.88 2.53
N PHE A 206 16.62 19.91 3.43
CA PHE A 206 15.84 19.87 4.66
C PHE A 206 16.19 21.02 5.61
N VAL A 207 17.49 21.27 5.83
CA VAL A 207 17.95 22.42 6.63
C VAL A 207 17.50 23.73 5.99
N ALA A 208 17.68 23.89 4.68
CA ALA A 208 17.23 25.07 3.94
C ALA A 208 15.71 25.26 4.06
N ALA A 209 14.93 24.18 3.96
CA ALA A 209 13.48 24.24 4.12
C ALA A 209 13.12 24.76 5.52
N LEU A 210 13.72 24.22 6.60
CA LEU A 210 13.46 24.70 7.96
C LEU A 210 13.97 26.12 8.23
N THR A 211 14.98 26.57 7.49
CA THR A 211 15.61 27.89 7.70
C THR A 211 14.87 29.00 6.96
N PHE A 212 14.31 28.70 5.78
CA PHE A 212 13.80 29.72 4.86
C PHE A 212 12.31 29.59 4.53
N LEU A 213 11.64 28.47 4.85
CA LEU A 213 10.20 28.32 4.64
C LEU A 213 9.47 28.52 5.97
N ASP A 214 8.67 29.58 6.03
CA ASP A 214 7.66 29.73 7.09
C ASP A 214 6.59 28.64 6.95
N PRO A 215 6.02 28.14 8.07
CA PRO A 215 4.92 27.19 8.02
C PRO A 215 3.75 27.80 7.24
N ILE A 216 3.30 27.09 6.21
CA ILE A 216 2.26 27.53 5.26
C ILE A 216 0.89 27.72 5.97
N VAL A 217 0.76 27.29 7.22
CA VAL A 217 -0.45 27.42 8.05
C VAL A 217 -0.07 27.77 9.48
N ASP A 218 -0.77 28.76 10.07
CA ASP A 218 -0.95 28.86 11.51
C ASP A 218 -1.71 27.62 11.98
N ASN A 219 -0.97 26.55 12.30
CA ASN A 219 -1.58 25.43 12.98
C ASN A 219 -2.01 25.95 14.36
N LYS A 220 -3.29 26.32 14.50
CA LYS A 220 -4.00 26.08 15.76
C LYS A 220 -4.08 24.57 15.92
N THR A 221 -2.94 23.97 16.26
CA THR A 221 -2.87 22.58 16.68
C THR A 221 -3.78 22.46 17.89
N LEU A 222 -4.78 21.60 17.77
CA LEU A 222 -5.43 20.96 18.91
C LEU A 222 -4.38 20.04 19.57
N ILE A 223 -3.34 20.64 20.17
CA ILE A 223 -2.51 19.93 21.13
C ILE A 223 -3.30 19.99 22.42
N ASP A 224 -3.74 18.82 22.83
CA ASP A 224 -4.07 18.50 24.21
C ASP A 224 -2.82 18.82 25.05
N ASN A 225 -2.79 20.02 25.63
CA ASN A 225 -1.72 20.47 26.50
C ASN A 225 -2.35 20.83 27.84
N ASP A 226 -2.24 19.89 28.78
CA ASP A 226 -2.51 20.02 30.22
C ASP A 226 -1.54 21.00 30.93
N ASP A 227 -0.77 21.82 30.21
CA ASP A 227 0.29 22.66 30.79
C ASP A 227 0.04 24.18 30.64
N ALA A 228 -1.22 24.61 30.63
CA ALA A 228 -1.59 26.03 30.59
C ALA A 228 -1.70 26.72 31.96
N GLU A 229 -1.19 26.13 33.04
CA GLU A 229 -1.35 26.67 34.40
C GLU A 229 -0.25 27.65 34.86
N ASN A 230 0.71 28.05 34.01
CA ASN A 230 1.84 28.89 34.46
C ASN A 230 2.10 30.20 33.71
N LYS A 231 1.10 30.76 33.01
CA LYS A 231 1.25 32.07 32.33
C LYS A 231 0.20 33.15 32.67
N SER A 232 -0.46 33.08 33.83
CA SER A 232 -1.30 34.18 34.33
C SER A 232 -0.60 35.04 35.40
N LYS A 233 0.60 35.57 35.10
CA LYS A 233 1.19 36.67 35.89
C LYS A 233 1.94 37.63 34.96
N ARG A 234 1.19 38.54 34.33
CA ARG A 234 1.59 39.91 33.96
C ARG A 234 0.53 40.51 33.03
N LEU A 235 -0.43 41.23 33.60
CA LEU A 235 -0.62 42.68 33.35
C LEU A 235 -1.87 43.13 34.12
N SER A 236 -1.63 43.97 35.12
CA SER A 236 -2.61 44.85 35.75
C SER A 236 -2.35 46.26 35.21
N ASN A 237 -3.27 46.82 34.42
CA ASN A 237 -4.05 48.00 34.82
C ASN A 237 -4.98 48.49 33.70
N PRO A 238 -6.05 49.23 34.05
CA PRO A 238 -7.23 49.42 33.24
C PRO A 238 -7.24 50.78 32.56
N GLU A 239 -7.66 50.83 31.30
CA GLU A 239 -8.21 52.05 30.72
C GLU A 239 -9.51 51.72 30.00
N GLY A 240 -10.56 52.43 30.42
CA GLY A 240 -11.90 52.27 29.91
C GLY A 240 -11.96 52.59 28.42
N THR A 241 -12.78 51.81 27.72
CA THR A 241 -13.32 52.24 26.44
C THR A 241 -14.77 51.84 26.42
N ASP A 242 -15.64 52.85 26.55
CA ASP A 242 -17.07 52.76 26.34
C ASP A 242 -17.36 52.04 25.02
N MET A 243 -17.92 50.83 25.10
CA MET A 243 -18.64 50.25 23.96
C MET A 243 -20.08 50.69 24.03
N GLN A 244 -20.38 51.76 23.30
CA GLN A 244 -21.74 52.15 22.93
C GLN A 244 -22.47 50.97 22.27
N VAL A 245 -23.42 50.41 23.01
CA VAL A 245 -24.38 49.43 22.49
C VAL A 245 -25.31 50.14 21.50
N ARG A 246 -25.03 49.96 20.21
CA ARG A 246 -25.92 50.41 19.14
C ARG A 246 -27.12 49.48 19.07
N ASN A 247 -28.22 49.91 19.70
CA ASN A 247 -29.55 49.34 19.54
C ASN A 247 -29.96 49.31 18.06
N GLN A 248 -29.87 48.15 17.42
CA GLN A 248 -30.68 47.82 16.25
C GLN A 248 -31.72 46.78 16.66
N ALA A 249 -32.92 47.28 16.97
CA ALA A 249 -34.11 46.46 17.11
C ALA A 249 -34.45 45.83 15.75
N LYS A 250 -33.96 44.60 15.51
CA LYS A 250 -34.54 43.72 14.49
C LYS A 250 -35.75 43.04 15.10
N LYS A 251 -36.94 43.38 14.59
CA LYS A 251 -38.21 42.66 14.83
C LYS A 251 -37.98 41.18 14.48
N GLY A 252 -37.78 40.35 15.50
CA GLY A 252 -37.77 38.91 15.39
C GLY A 252 -39.19 38.40 15.20
N MET A 253 -39.38 37.54 14.22
CA MET A 253 -40.60 36.77 14.02
C MET A 253 -40.82 35.87 15.24
N VAL A 254 -41.86 36.15 16.02
CA VAL A 254 -42.28 35.32 17.15
C VAL A 254 -42.96 34.08 16.56
N LEU A 255 -42.24 32.96 16.53
CA LEU A 255 -42.85 31.66 16.27
C LEU A 255 -43.73 31.31 17.48
N PRO A 256 -44.97 30.82 17.29
CA PRO A 256 -45.81 30.38 18.38
C PRO A 256 -45.20 29.10 18.97
N PHE A 257 -44.83 29.14 20.24
CA PHE A 257 -44.33 27.99 20.98
C PHE A 257 -45.31 27.58 22.07
N GLU A 258 -45.55 26.28 22.17
CA GLU A 258 -46.27 25.64 23.25
C GLU A 258 -45.27 25.35 24.38
N PRO A 259 -45.53 25.78 25.63
CA PRO A 259 -44.65 25.50 26.75
C PRO A 259 -44.73 24.00 27.09
N LEU A 260 -43.61 23.31 27.02
CA LEU A 260 -43.49 21.90 27.38
C LEU A 260 -42.66 21.76 28.66
N SER A 261 -43.19 21.00 29.62
CA SER A 261 -42.45 20.64 30.85
C SER A 261 -41.67 19.34 30.62
N LEU A 262 -40.37 19.36 30.93
CA LEU A 262 -39.48 18.20 30.86
C LEU A 262 -38.99 17.89 32.27
N ALA A 263 -39.28 16.69 32.77
CA ALA A 263 -38.76 16.19 34.04
C ALA A 263 -37.74 15.08 33.77
N PHE A 264 -36.54 15.21 34.31
CA PHE A 264 -35.48 14.20 34.20
C PHE A 264 -35.43 13.35 35.46
N ASN A 265 -35.35 12.03 35.30
CA ASN A 265 -35.16 11.09 36.41
C ASN A 265 -33.78 10.42 36.25
N HIS A 266 -32.96 10.38 37.32
CA HIS A 266 -31.61 9.80 37.33
C HIS A 266 -30.63 10.38 36.29
N MET A 267 -30.30 11.68 36.41
CA MET A 267 -29.32 12.34 35.53
C MET A 267 -27.88 11.96 35.93
N ASN A 268 -27.19 11.20 35.07
CA ASN A 268 -25.75 10.94 35.20
C ASN A 268 -24.99 11.89 34.27
N TYR A 269 -24.08 12.70 34.81
CA TYR A 269 -23.26 13.62 34.01
C TYR A 269 -21.78 13.21 34.03
N TYR A 270 -21.15 13.34 32.87
CA TYR A 270 -19.72 13.12 32.65
C TYR A 270 -19.17 14.41 32.04
N VAL A 271 -18.21 15.05 32.72
CA VAL A 271 -17.57 16.28 32.23
C VAL A 271 -16.43 15.87 31.30
N ASP A 272 -16.47 16.34 30.05
CA ASP A 272 -15.32 16.34 29.14
C ASP A 272 -15.07 17.80 28.74
N MET A 273 -13.86 18.31 28.97
CA MET A 273 -13.58 19.75 29.07
C MET A 273 -13.23 20.34 27.68
N PRO A 274 -14.07 21.18 27.05
CA PRO A 274 -13.70 21.81 25.79
C PRO A 274 -12.80 23.04 26.03
N PRO A 275 -11.87 23.37 25.11
CA PRO A 275 -11.06 24.57 25.20
C PRO A 275 -11.92 25.85 25.16
N VAL A 276 -11.53 26.81 26.00
CA VAL A 276 -12.21 28.07 26.31
C VAL A 276 -12.29 28.98 25.08
N SER A 277 -13.42 28.98 24.33
CA SER A 277 -13.61 30.00 23.29
C SER A 277 -15.05 30.35 22.85
N ASN A 278 -16.12 30.08 23.61
CA ASN A 278 -17.51 30.44 23.19
C ASN A 278 -18.36 31.15 24.25
N PHE A 279 -17.77 31.94 25.14
CA PHE A 279 -18.53 32.68 26.16
C PHE A 279 -19.50 33.74 25.57
N ALA A 280 -19.13 34.37 24.44
CA ALA A 280 -19.95 35.41 23.82
C ALA A 280 -21.26 34.89 23.19
N SER A 281 -21.26 33.66 22.64
CA SER A 281 -22.48 33.11 22.02
C SER A 281 -23.50 32.66 23.06
N ILE A 282 -23.04 32.06 24.17
CA ILE A 282 -23.90 31.62 25.28
C ILE A 282 -24.61 32.82 25.91
N PHE A 283 -23.90 33.92 26.12
CA PHE A 283 -24.46 35.15 26.66
C PHE A 283 -25.51 35.77 25.70
N PHE A 284 -25.23 35.78 24.40
CA PHE A 284 -26.17 36.28 23.38
C PHE A 284 -27.42 35.38 23.27
N ASP A 285 -27.26 34.07 23.35
CA ASP A 285 -28.35 33.09 23.34
C ASP A 285 -29.19 33.16 24.62
N MET A 286 -28.59 33.41 25.79
CA MET A 286 -29.33 33.66 27.04
C MET A 286 -30.19 34.92 26.94
N LEU A 287 -29.60 36.05 26.52
CA LEU A 287 -30.32 37.32 26.40
C LEU A 287 -31.45 37.26 25.36
N THR A 288 -31.26 36.54 24.26
CA THR A 288 -32.31 36.35 23.25
C THR A 288 -33.37 35.32 23.68
N SER A 289 -32.99 34.26 24.39
CA SER A 289 -33.89 33.21 24.88
C SER A 289 -34.81 33.67 26.01
N ARG A 290 -34.36 34.62 26.85
CA ARG A 290 -35.18 35.25 27.89
C ARG A 290 -36.47 35.88 27.32
N ASN A 291 -36.40 36.35 26.08
CA ASN A 291 -37.53 36.93 25.35
C ASN A 291 -38.36 35.90 24.56
N GLN A 292 -37.94 34.64 24.46
CA GLN A 292 -38.51 33.64 23.54
C GLN A 292 -39.09 32.38 24.22
N ARG A 293 -39.34 32.38 25.54
CA ARG A 293 -39.90 31.23 26.30
C ARG A 293 -39.16 29.90 26.03
N ARG A 294 -37.82 29.94 26.02
CA ARG A 294 -36.98 28.75 25.85
C ARG A 294 -36.38 28.34 27.19
N THR A 295 -36.32 27.04 27.45
CA THR A 295 -35.55 26.48 28.56
C THR A 295 -34.10 26.30 28.11
N VAL A 296 -33.16 26.91 28.84
CA VAL A 296 -31.72 26.78 28.58
C VAL A 296 -31.09 26.07 29.77
N VAL A 297 -30.45 24.94 29.51
CA VAL A 297 -29.64 24.22 30.49
C VAL A 297 -28.20 24.22 29.98
N CYS A 298 -27.27 24.73 30.77
CA CYS A 298 -25.86 24.74 30.42
C CYS A 298 -24.97 24.49 31.63
N THR A 299 -23.79 23.96 31.39
CA THR A 299 -22.72 23.83 32.37
C THR A 299 -21.74 24.98 32.19
N ILE A 300 -21.34 25.62 33.29
CA ILE A 300 -20.40 26.73 33.26
C ILE A 300 -19.26 26.50 34.25
N HIS A 301 -18.03 26.82 33.82
CA HIS A 301 -16.85 26.78 34.67
C HIS A 301 -16.53 28.20 35.13
N GLN A 302 -16.61 28.42 36.44
CA GLN A 302 -16.17 29.66 37.12
C GLN A 302 -16.64 30.96 36.43
N PRO A 303 -17.94 31.23 36.36
CA PRO A 303 -18.45 32.44 35.73
C PRO A 303 -18.01 33.71 36.48
N SER A 304 -17.89 34.82 35.76
CA SER A 304 -17.85 36.16 36.37
C SER A 304 -19.17 36.47 37.07
N ILE A 305 -19.15 37.40 38.02
CA ILE A 305 -20.34 37.79 38.79
C ILE A 305 -21.50 38.21 37.87
N ASP A 306 -21.23 39.02 36.84
CA ASP A 306 -22.26 39.51 35.92
C ASP A 306 -22.94 38.38 35.13
N ILE A 307 -22.18 37.33 34.80
CA ILE A 307 -22.72 36.16 34.11
C ILE A 307 -23.48 35.28 35.10
N PHE A 308 -22.96 35.13 36.32
CA PHE A 308 -23.60 34.30 37.34
C PHE A 308 -24.97 34.86 37.75
N GLU A 309 -25.08 36.18 37.90
CA GLU A 309 -26.34 36.86 38.20
C GLU A 309 -27.36 36.83 37.06
N ALA A 310 -26.96 36.42 35.85
CA ALA A 310 -27.88 36.27 34.72
C ALA A 310 -28.68 34.95 34.77
N PHE A 311 -28.30 34.00 35.63
CA PHE A 311 -28.99 32.71 35.75
C PHE A 311 -30.19 32.79 36.69
N ASP A 312 -31.33 32.24 36.24
CA ASP A 312 -32.53 32.18 37.08
C ASP A 312 -32.40 31.07 38.15
N GLU A 313 -31.81 29.92 37.80
CA GLU A 313 -31.61 28.76 38.66
C GLU A 313 -30.20 28.17 38.54
N LEU A 314 -29.70 27.60 39.65
CA LEU A 314 -28.44 26.88 39.72
C LEU A 314 -28.68 25.42 40.11
N PHE A 315 -28.04 24.51 39.38
CA PHE A 315 -27.96 23.10 39.72
C PHE A 315 -26.49 22.73 39.97
N LEU A 316 -26.11 22.58 41.24
CA LEU A 316 -24.74 22.37 41.69
C LEU A 316 -24.53 20.93 42.19
N MET A 317 -23.48 20.30 41.67
CA MET A 317 -23.08 18.93 42.01
C MET A 317 -21.65 18.88 42.53
N LYS A 318 -21.40 17.93 43.44
CA LYS A 318 -20.05 17.55 43.88
C LYS A 318 -19.55 16.28 43.17
N ARG A 319 -18.27 15.95 43.39
CA ARG A 319 -17.64 14.75 42.84
C ARG A 319 -18.45 13.49 43.20
N GLY A 320 -18.67 12.63 42.21
CA GLY A 320 -19.55 11.46 42.33
C GLY A 320 -21.01 11.72 41.93
N GLY A 321 -21.31 12.86 41.28
CA GLY A 321 -22.63 13.15 40.72
C GLY A 321 -23.72 13.42 41.78
N ARG A 322 -23.31 13.79 43.00
CA ARG A 322 -24.23 14.08 44.10
C ARG A 322 -24.59 15.56 44.11
N VAL A 323 -25.89 15.86 44.18
CA VAL A 323 -26.41 17.23 44.19
C VAL A 323 -26.20 17.84 45.58
N ILE A 324 -25.71 19.07 45.62
CA ILE A 324 -25.48 19.82 46.87
C ILE A 324 -26.30 21.11 46.95
N TYR A 325 -26.78 21.62 45.82
CA TYR A 325 -27.74 22.71 45.73
C TYR A 325 -28.51 22.62 44.41
N ALA A 326 -29.83 22.81 44.46
CA ALA A 326 -30.65 22.98 43.26
C ALA A 326 -31.77 23.98 43.57
N GLY A 327 -31.71 25.16 42.97
CA GLY A 327 -32.70 26.21 43.25
C GLY A 327 -32.34 27.58 42.65
N PRO A 328 -33.19 28.58 42.87
CA PRO A 328 -32.99 29.93 42.35
C PRO A 328 -31.79 30.61 43.00
N LEU A 329 -31.06 31.45 42.25
CA LEU A 329 -29.99 32.27 42.81
C LEU A 329 -30.55 33.42 43.66
N GLY A 330 -31.66 34.01 43.21
CA GLY A 330 -32.21 35.25 43.79
C GLY A 330 -31.38 36.48 43.45
N ASP A 331 -31.93 37.68 43.70
CA ASP A 331 -31.22 38.94 43.41
C ASP A 331 -29.87 38.99 44.15
N ARG A 332 -28.77 39.22 43.43
CA ARG A 332 -27.40 39.23 43.99
C ARG A 332 -27.02 37.89 44.64
N SER A 333 -27.51 36.78 44.09
CA SER A 333 -27.28 35.41 44.57
C SER A 333 -27.64 35.17 46.05
N HIS A 334 -28.51 35.99 46.66
CA HIS A 334 -28.75 35.94 48.10
C HIS A 334 -29.29 34.58 48.58
N LYS A 335 -30.14 33.91 47.79
CA LYS A 335 -30.73 32.61 48.20
C LYS A 335 -29.70 31.50 48.26
N LEU A 336 -28.74 31.53 47.33
CA LEU A 336 -27.60 30.62 47.33
C LEU A 336 -26.71 30.87 48.56
N VAL A 337 -26.38 32.14 48.81
CA VAL A 337 -25.52 32.53 49.93
C VAL A 337 -26.16 32.16 51.26
N GLU A 338 -27.43 32.51 51.47
CA GLU A 338 -28.19 32.18 52.67
C GLU A 338 -28.25 30.66 52.92
N TYR A 339 -28.42 29.86 51.87
CA TYR A 339 -28.44 28.40 51.97
C TYR A 339 -27.12 27.85 52.51
N PHE A 340 -25.99 28.27 51.93
CA PHE A 340 -24.67 27.79 52.35
C PHE A 340 -24.25 28.37 53.71
N GLU A 341 -24.56 29.64 54.01
CA GLU A 341 -24.25 30.25 55.30
C GLU A 341 -25.08 29.68 56.47
N ALA A 342 -26.25 29.08 56.19
CA ALA A 342 -27.05 28.39 57.20
C ALA A 342 -26.40 27.06 57.66
N ILE A 343 -25.42 26.54 56.92
CA ILE A 343 -24.74 25.28 57.25
C ILE A 343 -23.62 25.55 58.27
N PRO A 344 -23.63 24.84 59.43
CA PRO A 344 -22.56 24.98 60.42
C PRO A 344 -21.18 24.69 59.82
N GLY A 345 -20.21 25.57 60.07
CA GLY A 345 -18.84 25.42 59.59
C GLY A 345 -18.53 26.08 58.25
N VAL A 346 -19.53 26.60 57.52
CA VAL A 346 -19.33 27.39 56.30
C VAL A 346 -18.98 28.84 56.64
N PRO A 347 -17.86 29.39 56.14
CA PRO A 347 -17.50 30.79 56.37
C PRO A 347 -18.39 31.74 55.56
N LYS A 348 -18.80 32.84 56.18
CA LYS A 348 -19.59 33.88 55.50
C LYS A 348 -18.88 34.46 54.28
N ILE A 349 -19.65 34.82 53.26
CA ILE A 349 -19.09 35.44 52.06
C ILE A 349 -18.52 36.82 52.39
N LYS A 350 -17.35 37.14 51.83
CA LYS A 350 -16.72 38.46 51.97
C LYS A 350 -17.35 39.44 50.99
N GLU A 351 -17.47 40.70 51.40
CA GLU A 351 -17.95 41.76 50.53
C GLU A 351 -17.07 41.88 49.26
N GLY A 352 -17.72 41.96 48.09
CA GLY A 352 -17.04 42.02 46.79
C GLY A 352 -16.49 40.67 46.29
N TYR A 353 -16.69 39.58 47.02
CA TYR A 353 -16.27 38.26 46.58
C TYR A 353 -17.31 37.62 45.66
N ASN A 354 -16.86 36.96 44.59
CA ASN A 354 -17.75 36.37 43.59
C ASN A 354 -18.51 35.16 44.18
N PRO A 355 -19.85 35.19 44.27
CA PRO A 355 -20.64 34.08 44.83
C PRO A 355 -20.40 32.75 44.11
N ALA A 356 -20.14 32.77 42.80
CA ALA A 356 -19.85 31.57 42.02
C ALA A 356 -18.52 30.91 42.38
N THR A 357 -17.50 31.72 42.70
CA THR A 357 -16.20 31.24 43.16
C THR A 357 -16.31 30.77 44.61
N TRP A 358 -16.95 31.58 45.45
CA TRP A 358 -17.17 31.30 46.86
C TRP A 358 -17.86 29.96 47.10
N MET A 359 -18.97 29.70 46.39
CA MET A 359 -19.71 28.45 46.56
C MET A 359 -18.85 27.23 46.25
N LEU A 360 -17.95 27.30 45.26
CA LEU A 360 -17.07 26.19 44.89
C LEU A 360 -15.96 25.98 45.92
N ASP A 361 -15.45 27.06 46.51
CA ASP A 361 -14.43 27.00 47.55
C ASP A 361 -14.98 26.40 48.85
N VAL A 362 -16.15 26.87 49.29
CA VAL A 362 -16.77 26.41 50.55
C VAL A 362 -17.39 25.02 50.43
N SER A 363 -17.74 24.58 49.22
CA SER A 363 -18.26 23.22 48.96
C SER A 363 -17.18 22.22 48.50
N SER A 364 -15.90 22.59 48.62
CA SER A 364 -14.79 21.72 48.23
C SER A 364 -14.65 20.51 49.17
N ALA A 365 -14.09 19.42 48.64
CA ALA A 365 -13.88 18.18 49.41
C ALA A 365 -12.96 18.37 50.63
N ALA A 366 -12.06 19.36 50.58
CA ALA A 366 -11.20 19.71 51.71
C ALA A 366 -12.00 20.30 52.87
N ILE A 367 -12.98 21.17 52.57
CA ILE A 367 -13.86 21.78 53.58
C ILE A 367 -14.83 20.74 54.16
N GLU A 368 -15.37 19.84 53.32
CA GLU A 368 -16.18 18.70 53.80
C GLU A 368 -15.42 17.85 54.83
N ALA A 369 -14.17 17.48 54.52
CA ALA A 369 -13.34 16.66 55.40
C ALA A 369 -12.91 17.40 56.67
N GLN A 370 -12.64 18.70 56.59
CA GLN A 370 -12.23 19.50 57.73
C GLN A 370 -13.36 19.69 58.75
N ASN A 371 -14.58 19.88 58.27
CA ASN A 371 -15.75 20.15 59.10
C ASN A 371 -16.57 18.90 59.43
N ASP A 372 -16.18 17.73 58.92
CA ASP A 372 -16.91 16.45 59.05
C ASP A 372 -18.38 16.57 58.59
N ILE A 373 -18.59 17.22 57.45
CA ILE A 373 -19.91 17.46 56.84
C ILE A 373 -20.02 16.83 55.44
N ASP A 374 -21.20 16.32 55.10
CA ASP A 374 -21.55 15.94 53.72
C ASP A 374 -22.64 16.87 53.18
N PHE A 375 -22.27 17.77 52.25
CA PHE A 375 -23.21 18.72 51.66
C PHE A 375 -24.36 18.04 50.89
N ALA A 376 -24.14 16.82 50.37
CA ALA A 376 -25.19 16.10 49.66
C ALA A 376 -26.25 15.56 50.61
N GLU A 377 -25.85 15.12 51.81
CA GLU A 377 -26.79 14.68 52.84
C GLU A 377 -27.58 15.87 53.40
N ILE A 378 -26.90 17.00 53.63
CA ILE A 378 -27.54 18.24 54.05
C ILE A 378 -28.60 18.67 53.02
N PHE A 379 -28.26 18.65 51.73
CA PHE A 379 -29.21 18.96 50.67
C PHE A 379 -30.40 18.00 50.66
N ALA A 380 -30.17 16.69 50.72
CA ALA A 380 -31.24 15.68 50.71
C ALA A 380 -32.22 15.83 51.89
N ASN A 381 -31.74 16.31 53.04
CA ASN A 381 -32.57 16.56 54.23
C ASN A 381 -33.17 17.98 54.29
N SER A 382 -32.84 18.85 53.32
CA SER A 382 -33.27 20.25 53.31
C SER A 382 -34.71 20.45 52.83
N ASP A 383 -35.33 21.55 53.26
CA ASP A 383 -36.63 21.98 52.74
C ASP A 383 -36.59 22.39 51.26
N LEU A 384 -35.40 22.75 50.75
CA LEU A 384 -35.21 23.02 49.33
C LEU A 384 -35.37 21.73 48.50
N TYR A 385 -34.77 20.63 48.94
CA TYR A 385 -34.94 19.33 48.29
C TYR A 385 -36.39 18.86 48.31
N ARG A 386 -37.10 18.97 49.45
CA ARG A 386 -38.52 18.61 49.55
C ARG A 386 -39.39 19.38 48.56
N ARG A 387 -39.21 20.71 48.48
CA ARG A 387 -39.91 21.57 47.52
C ARG A 387 -39.63 21.17 46.07
N ASN A 388 -38.37 20.85 45.75
CA ASN A 388 -38.01 20.39 44.41
C ASN A 388 -38.70 19.06 44.07
N GLN A 389 -38.77 18.11 45.01
CA GLN A 389 -39.47 16.83 44.78
C GLN A 389 -40.98 17.03 44.60
N GLU A 390 -41.60 17.92 45.37
CA GLU A 390 -43.02 18.28 45.21
C GLU A 390 -43.28 18.91 43.84
N LEU A 391 -42.45 19.87 43.42
CA LEU A 391 -42.54 20.52 42.11
C LEU A 391 -42.34 19.51 40.97
N ILE A 392 -41.36 18.61 41.08
CA ILE A 392 -41.14 17.55 40.10
C ILE A 392 -42.38 16.65 40.01
N LYS A 393 -42.98 16.28 41.14
CA LYS A 393 -44.18 15.44 41.17
C LYS A 393 -45.38 16.14 40.53
N GLU A 394 -45.56 17.43 40.79
CA GLU A 394 -46.61 18.25 40.18
C GLU A 394 -46.42 18.35 38.67
N LEU A 395 -45.22 18.70 38.21
CA LEU A 395 -44.90 18.88 36.79
C LEU A 395 -44.81 17.57 36.00
N SER A 396 -44.62 16.43 36.67
CA SER A 396 -44.61 15.11 36.03
C SER A 396 -46.02 14.60 35.70
N MET A 397 -47.08 15.23 36.24
CA MET A 397 -48.45 14.88 35.88
C MET A 397 -48.90 15.71 34.67
N PRO A 398 -49.12 15.08 33.49
CA PRO A 398 -49.53 15.80 32.30
C PRO A 398 -50.90 16.45 32.50
N GLN A 399 -51.06 17.70 32.03
CA GLN A 399 -52.35 18.39 32.11
C GLN A 399 -53.43 17.60 31.36
N GLN A 400 -54.65 17.57 31.91
CA GLN A 400 -55.76 16.79 31.37
C GLN A 400 -56.10 17.27 29.94
N GLY A 401 -55.92 16.40 28.94
CA GLY A 401 -56.12 16.73 27.52
C GLY A 401 -54.83 17.02 26.72
N SER A 402 -53.66 17.03 27.38
CA SER A 402 -52.36 17.08 26.69
C SER A 402 -52.05 15.76 25.97
N LYS A 403 -51.27 15.83 24.88
CA LYS A 403 -50.81 14.69 24.09
C LYS A 403 -49.29 14.58 24.19
N ASP A 404 -48.80 13.36 24.21
CA ASP A 404 -47.36 13.11 24.17
C ASP A 404 -46.74 13.67 22.88
N LEU A 405 -45.55 14.23 23.03
CA LEU A 405 -44.79 14.79 21.92
C LEU A 405 -44.36 13.65 20.99
N TYR A 406 -44.95 13.60 19.80
CA TYR A 406 -44.61 12.60 18.79
C TYR A 406 -44.01 13.26 17.56
N PHE A 407 -42.81 12.82 17.19
CA PHE A 407 -42.17 13.21 15.93
C PHE A 407 -42.29 12.04 14.93
N PRO A 408 -42.85 12.28 13.73
CA PRO A 408 -43.07 11.22 12.75
C PRO A 408 -41.75 10.66 12.17
N THR A 409 -40.66 11.41 12.25
CA THR A 409 -39.35 11.04 11.73
C THR A 409 -38.26 11.47 12.70
N GLN A 410 -37.20 10.67 12.78
CA GLN A 410 -36.00 11.02 13.56
C GLN A 410 -35.30 12.28 13.01
N PHE A 411 -35.33 12.48 11.69
CA PHE A 411 -34.71 13.63 11.01
C PHE A 411 -35.78 14.58 10.47
N SER A 412 -35.49 15.88 10.46
CA SER A 412 -36.41 16.93 10.03
C SER A 412 -36.66 16.97 8.51
N GLN A 413 -35.78 16.37 7.72
CA GLN A 413 -35.81 16.39 6.25
C GLN A 413 -35.66 14.99 5.65
N SER A 414 -36.15 14.81 4.43
CA SER A 414 -36.07 13.54 3.70
C SER A 414 -34.63 13.19 3.30
N PHE A 415 -34.38 11.89 3.04
CA PHE A 415 -33.06 11.37 2.68
C PHE A 415 -32.42 12.09 1.48
N LEU A 416 -33.18 12.36 0.41
CA LEU A 416 -32.66 13.04 -0.78
C LEU A 416 -32.26 14.49 -0.49
N THR A 417 -33.02 15.19 0.35
CA THR A 417 -32.68 16.54 0.78
C THR A 417 -31.40 16.52 1.63
N GLN A 418 -31.24 15.53 2.51
CA GLN A 418 -30.00 15.32 3.26
C GLN A 418 -28.81 15.09 2.31
N CYS A 419 -28.93 14.21 1.30
CA CYS A 419 -27.86 13.96 0.32
C CYS A 419 -27.45 15.23 -0.44
N LYS A 420 -28.43 16.05 -0.86
CA LYS A 420 -28.17 17.34 -1.52
C LYS A 420 -27.43 18.31 -0.59
N ALA A 421 -27.87 18.42 0.65
CA ALA A 421 -27.26 19.30 1.65
C ALA A 421 -25.83 18.85 2.01
N CYS A 422 -25.63 17.55 2.24
CA CYS A 422 -24.31 16.97 2.48
C CYS A 422 -23.39 17.17 1.27
N PHE A 423 -23.88 17.01 0.04
CA PHE A 423 -23.08 17.21 -1.16
C PHE A 423 -22.69 18.68 -1.33
N TRP A 424 -23.63 19.60 -1.09
CA TRP A 424 -23.35 21.04 -1.04
C TRP A 424 -22.27 21.37 -0.02
N LYS A 425 -22.37 20.82 1.20
CA LYS A 425 -21.36 20.99 2.26
C LYS A 425 -19.99 20.50 1.78
N GLN A 426 -19.94 19.29 1.24
CA GLN A 426 -18.70 18.67 0.80
C GLN A 426 -18.07 19.40 -0.39
N HIS A 427 -18.88 19.91 -1.31
CA HIS A 427 -18.42 20.76 -2.40
C HIS A 427 -17.68 22.00 -1.87
N TRP A 428 -18.27 22.73 -0.92
CA TRP A 428 -17.63 23.91 -0.33
C TRP A 428 -16.43 23.55 0.55
N SER A 429 -16.45 22.41 1.26
CA SER A 429 -15.31 21.93 2.05
C SER A 429 -14.09 21.68 1.15
N TYR A 430 -14.28 20.93 0.06
CA TYR A 430 -13.21 20.65 -0.90
C TYR A 430 -12.73 21.90 -1.65
N TRP A 431 -13.66 22.74 -2.10
CA TRP A 431 -13.31 23.96 -2.82
C TRP A 431 -12.48 24.92 -1.94
N ARG A 432 -12.84 25.07 -0.67
CA ARG A 432 -12.13 25.93 0.28
C ARG A 432 -10.85 25.30 0.80
N ASN A 433 -10.72 23.98 0.76
CA ASN A 433 -9.45 23.27 0.98
C ASN A 433 -8.58 23.32 -0.30
N SER A 434 -8.15 24.53 -0.65
CA SER A 434 -7.37 24.79 -1.86
C SER A 434 -6.02 24.08 -1.83
N GLN A 435 -5.39 23.93 -0.66
CA GLN A 435 -4.09 23.26 -0.52
C GLN A 435 -4.16 21.79 -0.97
N TYR A 436 -5.15 21.04 -0.48
CA TYR A 436 -5.32 19.64 -0.85
C TYR A 436 -5.47 19.46 -2.36
N ASN A 437 -6.36 20.23 -2.97
CA ASN A 437 -6.65 20.12 -4.40
C ASN A 437 -5.52 20.71 -5.27
N ALA A 438 -4.91 21.83 -4.87
CA ALA A 438 -3.80 22.44 -5.60
C ALA A 438 -2.58 21.51 -5.63
N ILE A 439 -2.21 20.92 -4.48
CA ILE A 439 -1.10 19.94 -4.41
C ILE A 439 -1.44 18.70 -5.25
N ARG A 440 -2.67 18.19 -5.18
CA ARG A 440 -3.14 17.06 -6.01
C ARG A 440 -2.92 17.33 -7.51
N PHE A 441 -3.40 18.46 -8.03
CA PHE A 441 -3.25 18.77 -9.46
C PHE A 441 -1.81 19.08 -9.84
N PHE A 442 -1.06 19.80 -8.99
CA PHE A 442 0.35 20.08 -9.23
C PHE A 442 1.19 18.80 -9.30
N MET A 443 1.04 17.89 -8.33
CA MET A 443 1.72 16.60 -8.33
C MET A 443 1.33 15.76 -9.54
N THR A 444 0.06 15.80 -9.94
CA THR A 444 -0.42 15.07 -11.12
C THR A 444 0.27 15.53 -12.40
N VAL A 445 0.34 16.84 -12.64
CA VAL A 445 1.02 17.39 -13.82
C VAL A 445 2.52 17.09 -13.76
N SER A 446 3.15 17.30 -12.60
CA SER A 446 4.59 17.09 -12.41
C SER A 446 5.00 15.64 -12.66
N VAL A 447 4.31 14.69 -12.01
CA VAL A 447 4.55 13.25 -12.19
C VAL A 447 4.23 12.82 -13.62
N GLY A 448 3.14 13.33 -14.21
CA GLY A 448 2.77 13.05 -15.60
C GLY A 448 3.86 13.45 -16.59
N ILE A 449 4.42 14.66 -16.42
CA ILE A 449 5.53 15.15 -17.25
C ILE A 449 6.79 14.31 -17.02
N ILE A 450 7.14 13.99 -15.77
CA ILE A 450 8.33 13.18 -15.47
C ILE A 450 8.24 11.80 -16.16
N PHE A 451 7.13 11.07 -15.97
CA PHE A 451 6.93 9.79 -16.65
C PHE A 451 6.86 9.95 -18.18
N GLY A 452 6.22 11.01 -18.67
CA GLY A 452 6.16 11.34 -20.09
C GLY A 452 7.53 11.58 -20.72
N ILE A 453 8.46 12.25 -20.02
CA ILE A 453 9.84 12.47 -20.47
C ILE A 453 10.62 11.15 -20.44
N ILE A 454 10.54 10.39 -19.35
CA ILE A 454 11.28 9.13 -19.19
C ILE A 454 10.90 8.12 -20.28
N PHE A 455 9.61 8.04 -20.61
CA PHE A 455 9.07 7.08 -21.58
C PHE A 455 8.69 7.72 -22.92
N TRP A 456 9.34 8.83 -23.26
CA TRP A 456 9.02 9.63 -24.45
C TRP A 456 8.99 8.80 -25.74
N ASN A 457 7.84 8.80 -26.41
CA ASN A 457 7.60 8.14 -27.70
C ASN A 457 7.97 6.63 -27.72
N LYS A 458 7.95 5.96 -26.56
CA LYS A 458 8.18 4.51 -26.44
C LYS A 458 6.96 3.69 -26.88
N GLY A 459 5.76 4.26 -26.87
CA GLY A 459 4.50 3.59 -27.26
C GLY A 459 4.45 3.10 -28.70
N LYS A 460 5.38 3.55 -29.56
CA LYS A 460 5.50 3.11 -30.96
C LYS A 460 6.53 2.00 -31.16
N LYS A 461 7.34 1.69 -30.16
CA LYS A 461 8.42 0.69 -30.23
C LYS A 461 7.93 -0.57 -29.51
N MET A 462 7.70 -1.65 -30.27
CA MET A 462 7.22 -2.94 -29.74
C MET A 462 7.96 -4.13 -30.38
N ASN A 463 9.16 -3.90 -30.91
CA ASN A 463 9.87 -4.89 -31.72
C ASN A 463 10.67 -5.86 -30.87
N THR A 464 11.05 -5.48 -29.65
CA THR A 464 11.85 -6.31 -28.75
C THR A 464 11.07 -6.61 -27.47
N GLN A 465 11.38 -7.73 -26.82
CA GLN A 465 10.85 -8.04 -25.48
C GLN A 465 11.09 -6.88 -24.49
N GLN A 466 12.27 -6.24 -24.57
CA GLN A 466 12.62 -5.13 -23.69
C GLN A 466 11.70 -3.91 -23.91
N ASP A 467 11.29 -3.62 -25.14
CA ASP A 467 10.39 -2.50 -25.41
C ASP A 467 9.01 -2.72 -24.77
N ILE A 468 8.48 -3.94 -24.84
CA ILE A 468 7.21 -4.30 -24.21
C ILE A 468 7.33 -4.21 -22.68
N MET A 469 8.44 -4.71 -22.11
CA MET A 469 8.70 -4.63 -20.67
C MET A 469 8.88 -3.18 -20.19
N ASN A 470 9.49 -2.31 -20.99
CA ASN A 470 9.62 -0.89 -20.68
C ASN A 470 8.25 -0.22 -20.65
N LEU A 471 7.36 -0.52 -21.60
CA LEU A 471 5.98 -0.01 -21.61
C LEU A 471 5.19 -0.56 -20.42
N LEU A 472 5.37 -1.84 -20.09
CA LEU A 472 4.80 -2.49 -18.90
C LEU A 472 5.19 -1.75 -17.61
N GLY A 473 6.49 -1.50 -17.45
CA GLY A 473 7.04 -0.76 -16.32
C GLY A 473 6.57 0.70 -16.26
N ALA A 474 6.41 1.36 -17.42
CA ALA A 474 5.88 2.72 -17.51
C ALA A 474 4.44 2.81 -16.98
N GLY A 475 3.55 1.95 -17.48
CA GLY A 475 2.16 1.91 -17.03
C GLY A 475 2.03 1.52 -15.56
N TYR A 476 2.79 0.51 -15.14
CA TYR A 476 2.88 0.09 -13.74
C TYR A 476 3.30 1.24 -12.81
N GLY A 477 4.42 1.90 -13.11
CA GLY A 477 4.97 2.97 -12.28
C GLY A 477 4.04 4.19 -12.23
N ALA A 478 3.47 4.58 -13.37
CA ALA A 478 2.54 5.70 -13.47
C ALA A 478 1.29 5.49 -12.60
N VAL A 479 0.70 4.30 -12.67
CA VAL A 479 -0.51 3.95 -11.94
C VAL A 479 -0.24 3.83 -10.44
N LEU A 480 0.81 3.10 -10.06
CA LEU A 480 1.09 2.81 -8.66
C LEU A 480 1.55 4.06 -7.90
N PHE A 481 2.45 4.86 -8.48
CA PHE A 481 3.07 5.99 -7.78
C PHE A 481 2.04 7.05 -7.39
N LEU A 482 1.29 7.55 -8.37
CA LEU A 482 0.30 8.60 -8.13
C LEU A 482 -0.98 8.05 -7.47
N GLY A 483 -1.38 6.82 -7.81
CA GLY A 483 -2.51 6.14 -7.17
C GLY A 483 -2.31 5.92 -5.67
N ALA A 484 -1.15 5.40 -5.26
CA ALA A 484 -0.81 5.24 -3.83
C ALA A 484 -0.70 6.60 -3.11
N GLY A 485 -0.20 7.62 -3.81
CA GLY A 485 -0.18 9.00 -3.32
C GLY A 485 -1.59 9.52 -3.01
N ASN A 486 -2.56 9.30 -3.90
CA ASN A 486 -3.95 9.68 -3.69
C ASN A 486 -4.57 8.96 -2.46
N ALA A 487 -4.33 7.66 -2.32
CA ALA A 487 -4.80 6.87 -1.17
C ALA A 487 -4.25 7.40 0.16
N SER A 488 -3.00 7.87 0.18
CA SER A 488 -2.37 8.45 1.37
C SER A 488 -2.91 9.85 1.68
N ALA A 489 -3.00 10.70 0.65
CA ALA A 489 -3.37 12.10 0.81
C ALA A 489 -4.83 12.29 1.30
N VAL A 490 -5.75 11.41 0.89
CA VAL A 490 -7.16 11.49 1.31
C VAL A 490 -7.36 11.17 2.80
N GLN A 491 -6.44 10.44 3.44
CA GLN A 491 -6.61 10.01 4.84
C GLN A 491 -6.72 11.19 5.82
N SER A 492 -5.90 12.22 5.64
CA SER A 492 -5.90 13.40 6.52
C SER A 492 -7.21 14.19 6.39
N VAL A 493 -7.72 14.34 5.17
CA VAL A 493 -8.99 15.02 4.88
C VAL A 493 -10.16 14.27 5.53
N ILE A 494 -10.22 12.95 5.36
CA ILE A 494 -11.29 12.14 5.96
C ILE A 494 -11.20 12.10 7.49
N ALA A 495 -10.01 12.11 8.07
CA ALA A 495 -9.87 12.13 9.52
C ALA A 495 -10.47 13.40 10.15
N VAL A 496 -10.26 14.56 9.50
CA VAL A 496 -10.86 15.84 9.91
C VAL A 496 -12.38 15.81 9.72
N GLU A 497 -12.85 15.43 8.53
CA GLU A 497 -14.28 15.36 8.21
C GLU A 497 -15.04 14.38 9.11
N ARG A 498 -14.44 13.24 9.48
CA ARG A 498 -15.03 12.27 10.40
C ARG A 498 -15.30 12.88 11.78
N THR A 499 -14.41 13.75 12.26
CA THR A 499 -14.57 14.43 13.56
C THR A 499 -15.75 15.39 13.54
N VAL A 500 -15.91 16.14 12.44
CA VAL A 500 -17.06 17.02 12.20
C VAL A 500 -18.35 16.21 12.08
N PHE A 501 -18.31 15.12 11.31
CA PHE A 501 -19.42 14.20 11.13
C PHE A 501 -19.92 13.62 12.46
N TYR A 502 -19.03 13.21 13.36
CA TYR A 502 -19.43 12.70 14.68
C TYR A 502 -20.20 13.75 15.51
N ARG A 503 -19.80 15.02 15.45
CA ARG A 503 -20.53 16.11 16.12
C ARG A 503 -21.91 16.35 15.50
N GLU A 504 -21.98 16.40 14.17
CA GLU A 504 -23.26 16.61 13.44
C GLU A 504 -24.22 15.43 13.62
N ARG A 505 -23.70 14.20 13.67
CA ARG A 505 -24.45 12.99 13.96
C ARG A 505 -25.00 13.00 15.38
N ALA A 506 -24.17 13.39 16.38
CA ALA A 506 -24.62 13.52 17.76
C ALA A 506 -25.72 14.58 17.94
N ALA A 507 -25.69 15.64 17.13
CA ALA A 507 -26.73 16.66 17.07
C ALA A 507 -27.98 16.25 16.25
N GLY A 508 -28.00 15.05 15.65
CA GLY A 508 -29.13 14.56 14.88
C GLY A 508 -29.40 15.34 13.58
N MET A 509 -28.39 15.99 13.00
CA MET A 509 -28.58 16.87 11.83
C MET A 509 -28.95 16.10 10.55
N TYR A 510 -28.36 14.93 10.34
CA TYR A 510 -28.61 14.05 9.19
C TYR A 510 -28.22 12.60 9.50
N SER A 511 -28.66 11.66 8.66
CA SER A 511 -28.28 10.24 8.73
C SER A 511 -26.89 9.96 8.16
N GLU A 512 -26.31 8.80 8.44
CA GLU A 512 -24.91 8.49 8.13
C GLU A 512 -24.65 8.27 6.63
N LEU A 513 -25.62 7.70 5.91
CA LEU A 513 -25.49 7.36 4.49
C LEU A 513 -25.42 8.59 3.57
N PRO A 514 -26.25 9.63 3.72
CA PRO A 514 -26.11 10.88 2.96
C PRO A 514 -24.70 11.46 3.01
N TYR A 515 -24.07 11.48 4.19
CA TYR A 515 -22.68 11.90 4.32
C TYR A 515 -21.74 11.01 3.51
N ALA A 516 -21.85 9.68 3.64
CA ALA A 516 -20.97 8.76 2.94
C ALA A 516 -21.08 8.90 1.40
N PHE A 517 -22.30 9.01 0.87
CA PHE A 517 -22.53 9.25 -0.57
C PHE A 517 -21.94 10.59 -1.02
N SER A 518 -22.17 11.66 -0.26
CA SER A 518 -21.67 12.99 -0.61
C SER A 518 -20.14 13.06 -0.60
N GLN A 519 -19.49 12.44 0.38
CA GLN A 519 -18.03 12.38 0.49
C GLN A 519 -17.41 11.66 -0.71
N VAL A 520 -17.95 10.49 -1.04
CA VAL A 520 -17.47 9.66 -2.15
C VAL A 520 -17.72 10.34 -3.50
N ALA A 521 -18.87 10.98 -3.66
CA ALA A 521 -19.21 11.69 -4.88
C ALA A 521 -18.26 12.87 -5.15
N ILE A 522 -17.99 13.72 -4.15
CA ILE A 522 -17.08 14.86 -4.36
C ILE A 522 -15.66 14.39 -4.66
N GLU A 523 -15.17 13.37 -3.97
CA GLU A 523 -13.85 12.81 -4.17
C GLU A 523 -13.70 12.26 -5.60
N THR A 524 -14.70 11.53 -6.07
CA THR A 524 -14.74 10.97 -7.43
C THR A 524 -14.73 12.06 -8.51
N LEU A 525 -15.41 13.19 -8.29
CA LEU A 525 -15.41 14.31 -9.24
C LEU A 525 -14.02 14.95 -9.41
N TYR A 526 -13.29 15.16 -8.31
CA TYR A 526 -11.92 15.67 -8.38
C TYR A 526 -10.97 14.65 -9.02
N VAL A 527 -11.12 13.37 -8.70
CA VAL A 527 -10.34 12.29 -9.32
C VAL A 527 -10.62 12.18 -10.83
N LEU A 528 -11.87 12.39 -11.26
CA LEU A 528 -12.25 12.41 -12.68
C LEU A 528 -11.46 13.50 -13.44
N ILE A 529 -11.42 14.72 -12.92
CA ILE A 529 -10.67 15.83 -13.53
C ILE A 529 -9.15 15.54 -13.50
N GLN A 530 -8.65 15.06 -12.37
CA GLN A 530 -7.24 14.72 -12.17
C GLN A 530 -6.75 13.69 -13.19
N THR A 531 -7.49 12.59 -13.33
CA THR A 531 -7.12 11.46 -14.18
C THR A 531 -7.26 11.79 -15.66
N PHE A 532 -8.19 12.67 -16.04
CA PHE A 532 -8.30 13.16 -17.41
C PHE A 532 -7.06 13.94 -17.82
N ALA A 533 -6.63 14.90 -16.99
CA ALA A 533 -5.41 15.66 -17.21
C ALA A 533 -4.17 14.76 -17.25
N TYR A 534 -4.06 13.82 -16.31
CA TYR A 534 -2.95 12.86 -16.25
C TYR A 534 -2.89 11.96 -17.50
N SER A 535 -4.04 11.46 -17.94
CA SER A 535 -4.14 10.57 -19.09
C SER A 535 -3.77 11.29 -20.39
N LEU A 536 -4.15 12.56 -20.57
CA LEU A 536 -3.74 13.35 -21.74
C LEU A 536 -2.22 13.51 -21.82
N ILE A 537 -1.59 13.83 -20.70
CA ILE A 537 -0.13 14.01 -20.62
C ILE A 537 0.57 12.68 -20.94
N LEU A 538 0.22 11.60 -20.22
CA LEU A 538 0.87 10.30 -20.40
C LEU A 538 0.63 9.73 -21.79
N TYR A 539 -0.62 9.71 -22.26
CA TYR A 539 -0.95 9.11 -23.55
C TYR A 539 -0.25 9.83 -24.71
N GLY A 540 -0.22 11.17 -24.64
CA GLY A 540 0.47 12.00 -25.62
C GLY A 540 1.98 11.84 -25.61
N MET A 541 2.62 11.93 -24.43
CA MET A 541 4.09 11.90 -24.32
C MET A 541 4.69 10.50 -24.51
N ILE A 542 4.03 9.45 -24.00
CA ILE A 542 4.44 8.05 -24.26
C ILE A 542 4.29 7.74 -25.76
N GLY A 543 3.36 8.40 -26.46
CA GLY A 543 3.21 8.30 -27.90
C GLY A 543 2.38 7.09 -28.33
N PHE A 544 1.35 6.74 -27.56
CA PHE A 544 0.37 5.73 -27.97
C PHE A 544 -0.40 6.18 -29.23
N ASN A 545 -1.04 5.24 -29.91
CA ASN A 545 -1.80 5.53 -31.13
C ASN A 545 -3.13 6.19 -30.80
N TRP A 546 -3.43 7.38 -31.35
CA TRP A 546 -4.67 8.13 -31.08
C TRP A 546 -5.90 7.52 -31.75
N LYS A 547 -6.35 6.36 -31.26
CA LYS A 547 -7.67 5.81 -31.51
C LYS A 547 -8.59 6.09 -30.32
N VAL A 548 -9.85 6.44 -30.60
CA VAL A 548 -10.83 6.87 -29.59
C VAL A 548 -11.11 5.76 -28.58
N ASP A 549 -11.33 4.53 -29.05
CA ASP A 549 -11.53 3.34 -28.22
C ASP A 549 -10.34 3.08 -27.28
N LYS A 550 -9.11 3.09 -27.81
CA LYS A 550 -7.90 2.85 -27.02
C LYS A 550 -7.67 3.93 -25.95
N PHE A 551 -7.90 5.19 -26.29
CA PHE A 551 -7.81 6.29 -25.33
C PHE A 551 -8.88 6.18 -24.24
N LEU A 552 -10.13 5.85 -24.59
CA LEU A 552 -11.21 5.71 -23.61
C LEU A 552 -10.95 4.56 -22.64
N TYR A 553 -10.44 3.41 -23.11
CA TYR A 553 -10.02 2.33 -22.22
C TYR A 553 -8.86 2.74 -21.31
N PHE A 554 -7.84 3.41 -21.86
CA PHE A 554 -6.71 3.90 -21.08
C PHE A 554 -7.15 4.85 -19.96
N TYR A 555 -7.98 5.85 -20.32
CA TYR A 555 -8.58 6.78 -19.37
C TYR A 555 -9.45 6.06 -18.34
N TYR A 556 -10.30 5.14 -18.76
CA TYR A 556 -11.16 4.36 -17.86
C TYR A 556 -10.35 3.61 -16.80
N PHE A 557 -9.29 2.89 -17.19
CA PHE A 557 -8.48 2.12 -16.25
C PHE A 557 -7.71 3.02 -15.28
N ILE A 558 -7.19 4.16 -15.73
CA ILE A 558 -6.54 5.14 -14.84
C ILE A 558 -7.57 5.77 -13.89
N PHE A 559 -8.74 6.16 -14.39
CA PHE A 559 -9.83 6.75 -13.60
C PHE A 559 -10.32 5.80 -12.51
N MET A 560 -10.66 4.57 -12.88
CA MET A 560 -11.10 3.55 -11.92
C MET A 560 -10.01 3.22 -10.92
N CYS A 561 -8.75 3.20 -11.38
CA CYS A 561 -7.63 2.95 -10.50
C CYS A 561 -7.49 3.99 -9.39
N PHE A 562 -7.47 5.26 -9.76
CA PHE A 562 -7.33 6.34 -8.78
C PHE A 562 -8.57 6.43 -7.90
N THR A 563 -9.75 6.13 -8.45
CA THR A 563 -10.99 6.08 -7.68
C THR A 563 -10.90 5.02 -6.60
N TYR A 564 -10.58 3.75 -6.92
CA TYR A 564 -10.49 2.72 -5.89
C TYR A 564 -9.36 3.03 -4.89
N PHE A 565 -8.25 3.65 -5.30
CA PHE A 565 -7.18 4.05 -4.39
C PHE A 565 -7.65 5.11 -3.39
N SER A 566 -8.34 6.16 -3.86
CA SER A 566 -8.96 7.13 -2.97
C SER A 566 -9.96 6.45 -2.04
N MET A 567 -10.87 5.61 -2.54
CA MET A 567 -11.85 4.89 -1.71
C MET A 567 -11.17 4.00 -0.66
N TYR A 568 -10.07 3.34 -1.02
CA TYR A 568 -9.29 2.51 -0.12
C TYR A 568 -8.67 3.33 1.02
N GLY A 569 -8.13 4.51 0.73
CA GLY A 569 -7.63 5.45 1.74
C GLY A 569 -8.74 5.91 2.69
N MET A 570 -9.92 6.26 2.16
CA MET A 570 -11.08 6.66 2.97
C MET A 570 -11.59 5.53 3.86
N MET A 571 -11.70 4.31 3.29
CA MET A 571 -12.09 3.10 4.00
C MET A 571 -11.13 2.80 5.15
N ALA A 572 -9.80 2.91 4.93
CA ALA A 572 -8.81 2.65 5.96
C ALA A 572 -9.00 3.57 7.18
N VAL A 573 -9.33 4.85 6.98
CA VAL A 573 -9.64 5.79 8.07
C VAL A 573 -10.98 5.46 8.72
N ALA A 574 -12.00 5.08 7.97
CA ALA A 574 -13.30 4.70 8.53
C ALA A 574 -13.24 3.42 9.40
N LEU A 575 -12.30 2.52 9.12
CA LEU A 575 -12.13 1.25 9.86
C LEU A 575 -11.13 1.31 11.02
N THR A 576 -10.42 2.43 11.20
CA THR A 576 -9.35 2.54 12.20
C THR A 576 -9.50 3.76 13.09
N PRO A 577 -8.94 3.76 14.32
CA PRO A 577 -9.09 4.88 15.26
C PRO A 577 -8.44 6.19 14.79
N GLY A 578 -7.38 6.14 13.99
CA GLY A 578 -6.65 7.33 13.57
C GLY A 578 -5.85 7.14 12.28
N PRO A 579 -5.42 8.24 11.64
CA PRO A 579 -4.77 8.22 10.32
C PRO A 579 -3.43 7.47 10.31
N GLN A 580 -2.70 7.45 11.44
CA GLN A 580 -1.44 6.69 11.56
C GLN A 580 -1.66 5.18 11.48
N ILE A 581 -2.67 4.67 12.18
CA ILE A 581 -3.04 3.24 12.13
C ILE A 581 -3.59 2.90 10.74
N ALA A 582 -4.41 3.79 10.16
CA ALA A 582 -4.89 3.66 8.78
C ALA A 582 -3.73 3.50 7.80
N ALA A 583 -2.68 4.33 7.91
CA ALA A 583 -1.51 4.28 7.04
C ALA A 583 -0.72 2.96 7.19
N ILE A 584 -0.57 2.43 8.41
CA ILE A 584 0.10 1.15 8.66
C ILE A 584 -0.67 -0.01 8.00
N VAL A 585 -1.97 -0.10 8.24
CA VAL A 585 -2.84 -1.12 7.63
C VAL A 585 -2.81 -0.98 6.11
N MET A 586 -2.86 0.25 5.62
CA MET A 586 -2.80 0.54 4.20
C MET A 586 -1.50 0.02 3.57
N GLY A 587 -0.36 0.32 4.19
CA GLY A 587 0.96 -0.08 3.73
C GLY A 587 1.15 -1.60 3.66
N PHE A 588 0.55 -2.35 4.61
CA PHE A 588 0.58 -3.81 4.60
C PHE A 588 -0.06 -4.37 3.32
N PHE A 589 -1.33 -4.05 3.04
CA PHE A 589 -2.01 -4.58 1.85
C PHE A 589 -1.45 -3.99 0.55
N MET A 590 -1.01 -2.73 0.54
CA MET A 590 -0.33 -2.13 -0.60
C MET A 590 0.91 -2.93 -1.00
N SER A 591 1.68 -3.41 -0.01
CA SER A 591 2.88 -4.22 -0.27
C SER A 591 2.53 -5.55 -0.96
N PHE A 592 1.43 -6.19 -0.55
CA PHE A 592 0.97 -7.40 -1.22
C PHE A 592 0.42 -7.11 -2.62
N TRP A 593 -0.40 -6.08 -2.80
CA TRP A 593 -0.91 -5.72 -4.12
C TRP A 593 0.22 -5.36 -5.08
N ASN A 594 1.25 -4.68 -4.59
CA ASN A 594 2.47 -4.35 -5.33
C ASN A 594 3.16 -5.63 -5.85
N LEU A 595 3.41 -6.60 -4.96
CA LEU A 595 4.10 -7.86 -5.29
C LEU A 595 3.32 -8.73 -6.28
N PHE A 596 2.00 -8.86 -6.09
CA PHE A 596 1.14 -9.74 -6.87
C PHE A 596 0.39 -9.03 -8.00
N SER A 597 0.82 -7.82 -8.38
CA SER A 597 0.21 -7.03 -9.45
C SER A 597 0.40 -7.61 -10.87
N GLY A 598 1.29 -8.59 -11.05
CA GLY A 598 1.59 -9.19 -12.36
C GLY A 598 2.74 -8.54 -13.11
N PHE A 599 3.31 -7.44 -12.60
CA PHE A 599 4.53 -6.83 -13.15
C PHE A 599 5.81 -7.42 -12.53
N LEU A 600 5.94 -7.34 -11.20
CA LEU A 600 7.12 -7.86 -10.49
C LEU A 600 7.23 -9.39 -10.60
N VAL A 601 6.09 -10.07 -10.47
CA VAL A 601 5.97 -11.51 -10.69
C VAL A 601 4.82 -11.73 -11.69
N PRO A 602 5.11 -12.13 -12.94
CA PRO A 602 4.10 -12.49 -13.92
C PRO A 602 3.16 -13.57 -13.40
N ARG A 603 1.86 -13.48 -13.74
CA ARG A 603 0.82 -14.41 -13.26
C ARG A 603 1.16 -15.88 -13.54
N THR A 604 1.79 -16.13 -14.69
CA THR A 604 2.19 -17.46 -15.18
C THR A 604 3.24 -18.13 -14.28
N LEU A 605 4.10 -17.33 -13.62
CA LEU A 605 5.14 -17.80 -12.71
C LEU A 605 4.67 -17.92 -11.25
N ILE A 606 3.50 -17.37 -10.91
CA ILE A 606 2.94 -17.49 -9.55
C ILE A 606 2.52 -18.95 -9.32
N PRO A 607 2.97 -19.59 -8.21
CA PRO A 607 2.54 -20.94 -7.84
C PRO A 607 1.01 -21.06 -7.80
N ILE A 608 0.49 -22.21 -8.21
CA ILE A 608 -0.95 -22.42 -8.41
C ILE A 608 -1.76 -22.09 -7.14
N TRP A 609 -1.25 -22.47 -5.96
CA TRP A 609 -1.92 -22.20 -4.68
C TRP A 609 -1.91 -20.73 -4.23
N TRP A 610 -1.09 -19.86 -4.83
CA TRP A 610 -1.09 -18.40 -4.60
C TRP A 610 -1.77 -17.60 -5.71
N ARG A 611 -2.12 -18.24 -6.83
CA ARG A 611 -2.65 -17.55 -8.02
C ARG A 611 -4.01 -16.88 -7.79
N TRP A 612 -4.78 -17.31 -6.80
CA TRP A 612 -6.04 -16.64 -6.42
C TRP A 612 -5.82 -15.21 -5.96
N TYR A 613 -4.71 -14.92 -5.28
CA TYR A 613 -4.44 -13.59 -4.73
C TYR A 613 -4.12 -12.56 -5.82
N TYR A 614 -3.56 -13.00 -6.96
CA TYR A 614 -3.43 -12.15 -8.15
C TYR A 614 -4.79 -11.54 -8.53
N TRP A 615 -5.85 -12.35 -8.53
CA TRP A 615 -7.22 -11.87 -8.81
C TRP A 615 -7.84 -11.10 -7.63
N GLY A 616 -7.29 -11.24 -6.42
CA GLY A 616 -7.62 -10.43 -5.26
C GLY A 616 -6.89 -9.07 -5.20
N SER A 617 -6.03 -8.75 -6.17
CA SER A 617 -5.31 -7.49 -6.25
C SER A 617 -5.98 -6.53 -7.23
N PRO A 618 -6.53 -5.38 -6.79
CA PRO A 618 -7.13 -4.39 -7.70
C PRO A 618 -6.12 -3.86 -8.73
N ILE A 619 -4.85 -3.76 -8.33
CA ILE A 619 -3.75 -3.29 -9.19
C ILE A 619 -3.49 -4.28 -10.34
N ALA A 620 -3.62 -5.58 -10.08
CA ALA A 620 -3.45 -6.59 -11.12
C ALA A 620 -4.48 -6.44 -12.24
N TRP A 621 -5.73 -6.14 -11.88
CA TRP A 621 -6.79 -5.84 -12.85
C TRP A 621 -6.47 -4.57 -13.66
N THR A 622 -5.96 -3.51 -13.02
CA THR A 622 -5.59 -2.27 -13.73
C THR A 622 -4.49 -2.49 -14.75
N ILE A 623 -3.42 -3.18 -14.36
CA ILE A 623 -2.31 -3.50 -15.28
C ILE A 623 -2.84 -4.38 -16.41
N TYR A 624 -3.57 -5.45 -16.09
CA TYR A 624 -4.17 -6.31 -17.13
C TYR A 624 -4.98 -5.48 -18.13
N GLY A 625 -5.91 -4.65 -17.65
CA GLY A 625 -6.80 -3.87 -18.49
C GLY A 625 -6.06 -2.84 -19.36
N LEU A 626 -5.10 -2.14 -18.76
CA LEU A 626 -4.29 -1.15 -19.47
C LEU A 626 -3.48 -1.82 -20.60
N PHE A 627 -2.83 -2.96 -20.33
CA PHE A 627 -1.99 -3.61 -21.34
C PHE A 627 -2.77 -4.41 -22.37
N ALA A 628 -3.81 -5.14 -21.96
CA ALA A 628 -4.66 -5.87 -22.89
C ALA A 628 -5.41 -4.92 -23.85
N SER A 629 -5.88 -3.76 -23.37
CA SER A 629 -6.56 -2.78 -24.25
C SER A 629 -5.60 -2.04 -25.21
N GLN A 630 -4.36 -1.77 -24.79
CA GLN A 630 -3.42 -1.03 -25.65
C GLN A 630 -2.70 -1.93 -26.65
N MET A 631 -2.38 -3.18 -26.26
CA MET A 631 -1.51 -4.07 -27.03
C MET A 631 -2.11 -5.45 -27.37
N GLY A 632 -3.31 -5.79 -26.88
CA GLY A 632 -3.92 -7.11 -27.10
C GLY A 632 -4.24 -7.42 -28.56
N ASP A 633 -4.52 -6.40 -29.37
CA ASP A 633 -4.82 -6.47 -30.81
C ASP A 633 -3.57 -6.42 -31.70
N VAL A 634 -2.39 -6.18 -31.12
CA VAL A 634 -1.14 -5.95 -31.87
C VAL A 634 -0.51 -7.29 -32.28
N LYS A 635 -0.27 -7.45 -33.59
CA LYS A 635 0.28 -8.67 -34.21
C LYS A 635 1.71 -8.52 -34.73
N THR A 636 2.38 -7.41 -34.44
CA THR A 636 3.80 -7.21 -34.83
C THR A 636 4.68 -8.27 -34.17
N LEU A 637 5.72 -8.72 -34.87
CA LEU A 637 6.63 -9.73 -34.35
C LEU A 637 7.59 -9.10 -33.33
N VAL A 638 7.76 -9.82 -32.22
CA VAL A 638 8.65 -9.46 -31.12
C VAL A 638 9.85 -10.37 -31.15
N GLU A 639 11.04 -9.79 -31.14
CA GLU A 639 12.30 -10.50 -30.97
C GLU A 639 12.49 -10.85 -29.49
N ILE A 640 12.61 -12.15 -29.23
CA ILE A 640 12.80 -12.74 -27.91
C ILE A 640 14.20 -13.37 -27.89
N PRO A 641 15.11 -12.95 -27.00
CA PRO A 641 16.45 -13.52 -26.93
C PRO A 641 16.41 -15.04 -26.68
N GLY A 642 16.95 -15.83 -27.61
CA GLY A 642 17.03 -17.29 -27.48
C GLY A 642 15.76 -18.06 -27.89
N GLU A 643 14.71 -17.38 -28.35
CA GLU A 643 13.48 -18.01 -28.87
C GLU A 643 13.12 -17.50 -30.27
N LYS A 644 12.20 -18.19 -30.95
CA LYS A 644 11.64 -17.70 -32.22
C LYS A 644 10.76 -16.47 -31.96
N SER A 645 10.83 -15.48 -32.84
CA SER A 645 9.97 -14.31 -32.77
C SER A 645 8.49 -14.70 -32.79
N LYS A 646 7.71 -14.09 -31.90
CA LYS A 646 6.26 -14.32 -31.77
C LYS A 646 5.50 -13.01 -31.89
N PRO A 647 4.22 -13.03 -32.32
CA PRO A 647 3.35 -11.85 -32.28
C PRO A 647 3.21 -11.27 -30.86
N VAL A 648 3.08 -9.93 -30.73
CA VAL A 648 2.91 -9.24 -29.42
C VAL A 648 1.77 -9.84 -28.61
N ASN A 649 0.58 -10.02 -29.20
CA ASN A 649 -0.57 -10.59 -28.51
C ASN A 649 -0.32 -12.01 -27.95
N GLN A 650 0.40 -12.85 -28.71
CA GLN A 650 0.79 -14.19 -28.27
C GLN A 650 1.82 -14.11 -27.14
N PHE A 651 2.78 -13.19 -27.23
CA PHE A 651 3.76 -12.96 -26.16
C PHE A 651 3.08 -12.51 -24.85
N LEU A 652 2.12 -11.58 -24.94
CA LEU A 652 1.33 -11.12 -23.78
C LEU A 652 0.55 -12.27 -23.14
N LYS A 653 -0.02 -13.17 -23.95
CA LYS A 653 -0.74 -14.35 -23.46
C LYS A 653 0.19 -15.39 -22.83
N ASP A 654 1.26 -15.77 -23.50
CA ASP A 654 2.21 -16.80 -23.04
C ASP A 654 2.98 -16.34 -21.79
N TYR A 655 3.45 -15.10 -21.76
CA TYR A 655 4.36 -14.60 -20.72
C TYR A 655 3.62 -13.94 -19.56
N LEU A 656 2.66 -13.05 -19.84
CA LEU A 656 1.93 -12.28 -18.82
C LEU A 656 0.55 -12.86 -18.50
N GLY A 657 -0.02 -13.67 -19.40
CA GLY A 657 -1.38 -14.20 -19.26
C GLY A 657 -2.46 -13.19 -19.64
N PHE A 658 -2.12 -12.17 -20.44
CA PHE A 658 -3.05 -11.12 -20.88
C PHE A 658 -3.71 -11.48 -22.21
N GLU A 659 -5.03 -11.34 -22.25
CA GLU A 659 -5.90 -11.66 -23.37
C GLU A 659 -6.89 -10.52 -23.59
N GLU A 660 -7.05 -10.11 -24.85
CA GLU A 660 -7.94 -9.01 -25.27
C GLU A 660 -9.41 -9.31 -24.94
N ASP A 661 -9.87 -10.54 -25.18
CA ASP A 661 -11.25 -10.97 -24.95
C ASP A 661 -11.68 -10.86 -23.47
N PHE A 662 -10.72 -10.81 -22.55
CA PHE A 662 -10.96 -10.72 -21.11
C PHE A 662 -11.02 -9.28 -20.59
N VAL A 663 -10.86 -8.26 -21.45
CA VAL A 663 -10.92 -6.84 -21.04
C VAL A 663 -12.29 -6.47 -20.45
N ILE A 664 -13.40 -7.01 -20.98
CA ILE A 664 -14.74 -6.71 -20.47
C ILE A 664 -14.94 -7.20 -19.02
N PRO A 665 -14.61 -8.47 -18.67
CA PRO A 665 -14.56 -8.90 -17.26
C PRO A 665 -13.73 -8.00 -16.36
N VAL A 666 -12.58 -7.51 -16.85
CA VAL A 666 -11.68 -6.62 -16.10
C VAL A 666 -12.34 -5.27 -15.80
N VAL A 667 -13.13 -4.73 -16.73
CA VAL A 667 -13.94 -3.51 -16.51
C VAL A 667 -14.92 -3.71 -15.34
N PHE A 668 -15.68 -4.80 -15.35
CA PHE A 668 -16.63 -5.09 -14.26
C PHE A 668 -15.94 -5.33 -12.91
N ALA A 669 -14.75 -5.96 -12.90
CA ALA A 669 -13.97 -6.18 -11.69
C ALA A 669 -13.60 -4.86 -11.00
N HIS A 670 -13.25 -3.80 -11.76
CA HIS A 670 -12.94 -2.48 -11.18
C HIS A 670 -14.16 -1.84 -10.52
N VAL A 671 -15.33 -1.93 -11.15
CA VAL A 671 -16.59 -1.46 -10.55
C VAL A 671 -16.86 -2.20 -9.25
N GLY A 672 -16.62 -3.51 -9.22
CA GLY A 672 -16.71 -4.33 -8.01
C GLY A 672 -15.82 -3.83 -6.87
N TRP A 673 -14.55 -3.51 -7.15
CA TRP A 673 -13.61 -2.97 -6.16
C TRP A 673 -14.03 -1.60 -5.62
N VAL A 674 -14.46 -0.69 -6.50
CA VAL A 674 -14.95 0.64 -6.09
C VAL A 674 -16.17 0.51 -5.18
N LEU A 675 -17.14 -0.34 -5.55
CA LEU A 675 -18.34 -0.60 -4.75
C LEU A 675 -18.01 -1.27 -3.42
N LEU A 676 -17.05 -2.20 -3.39
CA LEU A 676 -16.60 -2.87 -2.16
C LEU A 676 -16.01 -1.85 -1.18
N PHE A 677 -15.07 -1.02 -1.61
CA PHE A 677 -14.46 -0.01 -0.74
C PHE A 677 -15.46 1.06 -0.32
N PHE A 678 -16.38 1.46 -1.20
CA PHE A 678 -17.49 2.34 -0.84
C PHE A 678 -18.37 1.74 0.27
N PHE A 679 -18.77 0.47 0.12
CA PHE A 679 -19.58 -0.23 1.11
C PHE A 679 -18.87 -0.31 2.45
N LEU A 680 -17.59 -0.68 2.47
CA LEU A 680 -16.79 -0.78 3.69
C LEU A 680 -16.59 0.59 4.36
N PHE A 681 -16.40 1.65 3.58
CA PHE A 681 -16.36 3.02 4.09
C PHE A 681 -17.68 3.43 4.74
N ALA A 682 -18.82 3.24 4.04
CA ALA A 682 -20.14 3.57 4.56
C ALA A 682 -20.49 2.75 5.81
N TYR A 683 -20.13 1.47 5.81
CA TYR A 683 -20.28 0.58 6.97
C TYR A 683 -19.45 1.07 8.17
N GLY A 684 -18.17 1.39 7.94
CA GLY A 684 -17.26 1.89 8.98
C GLY A 684 -17.79 3.16 9.62
N ILE A 685 -18.18 4.15 8.82
CA ILE A 685 -18.73 5.42 9.32
C ILE A 685 -20.05 5.24 10.09
N LYS A 686 -20.90 4.29 9.66
CA LYS A 686 -22.20 4.05 10.30
C LYS A 686 -22.07 3.34 11.65
N TYR A 687 -21.28 2.27 11.71
CA TYR A 687 -21.27 1.34 12.85
C TYR A 687 -20.07 1.50 13.78
N LEU A 688 -18.94 2.04 13.30
CA LEU A 688 -17.75 2.22 14.12
C LEU A 688 -17.70 3.65 14.67
N ASN A 689 -17.60 3.76 15.98
CA ASN A 689 -17.36 5.02 16.67
C ASN A 689 -16.04 4.93 17.44
N PHE A 690 -15.08 5.75 17.03
CA PHE A 690 -13.74 5.79 17.63
C PHE A 690 -13.55 7.00 18.56
N GLN A 691 -14.58 7.81 18.81
CA GLN A 691 -14.52 8.78 19.90
C GLN A 691 -14.49 8.02 21.23
N ARG A 692 -13.36 8.09 21.94
CA ARG A 692 -13.37 7.82 23.37
C ARG A 692 -14.06 9.00 24.04
N ARG A 693 -15.17 8.70 24.72
CA ARG A 693 -15.79 9.61 25.69
C ARG A 693 -15.10 9.47 27.03
#